data_AF-A0A812VQ73-F1
#
_entry.id   AF-A0A812VQ73-F1
#
_cell.length_a   1.000
_cell.length_b   1.000
_cell.length_c   1.000
_cell.angle_alpha   90.00
_cell.angle_beta   90.00
_cell.angle_gamma   90.00
#
_symmetry.space_group_name_H-M   'P 1'
#
loop_
_entity.id
_entity.type
_entity.pdbx_description
1 polymer ?
#
loop_
_entity_poly.entity_id
_entity_poly.type
_entity_poly.pdbx_seq_one_letter_code
_entity_poly.pdbx_strand_id
1 'polypeptide(L)'
;MRLRPIFAEATKLWPRYAYTTGRSIDHAIIRALYHCSQVQQILASQRLTLRERRHTGRKPTSCQGGVTLSIDTSKAFDTVNRQVLEQELRAARVPEPELAVILNLHHCIGYWPAGQDPPTRVASERGVRQGCPLAPSLWTLITIALFRALAGVTSVTWLQEDTTMFADDLLLQWIVHRVQDLENMVDIIAHTFRILAQLGLQVQHRKTQLIVAYKGRQATQWWRAHTATTAEGRFLLIPQPGSKALRLPIVTKLTYLGIILSYVDATTATVDHRLQVAEAQRARLLKVLHSRTLPTTKRVQLWQACVRSSALYGLHLVDLQQRHVVRITVTLVRHLRAIARSFAHMTQESSRALLERLNVEDPLLSLLQRSQKLLVKTRESSDPMVARPRIMHWLVHFTESKLALTSHLDRTVAEPLVINPSPQDADLQSEAIAAASPTLLPGPLKGVPYGAPVAGKHGPRTTRFSCPTCDLWFPDLDTVSALRSHNDPVRAPSVPTPATADPPQESLGTTVLEEQIPATVTEVTTTATAPVVPYTVAAPTGSPLDGLLPEKPEDWLRFARQPKAQELLRQFCTTCGQWLVSVKSVKLHYRSGNRGSDVPDNRNGPSKMPSGDHALLHRVAKALIVQADYLSRLQSDHTVIFTFRTGNGPQLMVPLLQEVATTWREQRQQNKVTRSLKQTLIQYLAAELVTRINAFSTDTESQKRAQELGWITSEGEFNFLDWDFEDKKLVPRQEVMLTHDQILTDAKRLKALLKNPDLVLKFSGGRNAKPDSTSETATFVLELSMQQPEASEAMAIFRKWYANSALLLLSLRLKPARPERSPLIKEIQEAVGW
;
A
#
# COMPACT_ATOMS: atom_id res chain seq x y z
N MET A 1 -19.22 -41.11 17.13
CA MET A 1 -19.70 -40.91 18.51
C MET A 1 -19.03 -41.88 19.49
N ARG A 2 -18.93 -43.18 19.16
CA ARG A 2 -18.36 -44.25 20.02
C ARG A 2 -16.93 -44.02 20.55
N LEU A 3 -16.01 -43.46 19.76
CA LEU A 3 -14.59 -43.30 20.15
C LEU A 3 -14.28 -42.01 20.92
N ARG A 4 -15.19 -41.02 20.92
CA ARG A 4 -14.95 -39.71 21.55
C ARG A 4 -14.64 -39.80 23.05
N PRO A 5 -15.38 -40.55 23.90
CA PRO A 5 -15.09 -40.61 25.33
C PRO A 5 -13.71 -41.25 25.60
N ILE A 6 -13.36 -42.30 24.84
CA ILE A 6 -12.05 -42.97 24.93
C ILE A 6 -10.91 -41.97 24.67
N PHE A 7 -11.00 -41.21 23.58
CA PHE A 7 -9.97 -40.24 23.23
C PHE A 7 -9.95 -39.03 24.16
N ALA A 8 -11.12 -38.59 24.65
CA ALA A 8 -11.19 -37.52 25.64
C ALA A 8 -10.40 -37.89 26.90
N GLU A 9 -10.61 -39.09 27.44
CA GLU A 9 -9.90 -39.57 28.62
C GLU A 9 -8.40 -39.72 28.36
N ALA A 10 -8.02 -40.29 27.21
CA ALA A 10 -6.61 -40.46 26.83
C ALA A 10 -5.84 -39.12 26.72
N THR A 11 -6.52 -38.01 26.39
CA THR A 11 -5.91 -36.68 26.25
C THR A 11 -5.87 -35.83 27.52
N LYS A 12 -6.60 -36.24 28.58
CA LYS A 12 -6.89 -35.41 29.74
C LYS A 12 -5.63 -34.85 30.42
N LEU A 13 -4.59 -35.67 30.53
CA LEU A 13 -3.34 -35.31 31.22
C LEU A 13 -2.33 -34.50 30.38
N TRP A 14 -2.56 -34.37 29.07
CA TRP A 14 -1.53 -33.90 28.14
C TRP A 14 -1.82 -32.49 27.62
N PRO A 15 -0.80 -31.64 27.37
CA PRO A 15 -0.97 -30.24 26.98
C PRO A 15 -1.30 -30.06 25.48
N ARG A 16 -2.30 -30.80 25.01
CA ARG A 16 -2.81 -30.76 23.63
C ARG A 16 -4.15 -30.03 23.56
N TYR A 17 -4.28 -29.09 22.63
CA TYR A 17 -5.46 -28.22 22.57
C TYR A 17 -6.31 -28.38 21.31
N ALA A 18 -5.74 -28.95 20.24
CA ALA A 18 -6.52 -29.27 19.03
C ALA A 18 -7.19 -30.64 19.15
N TYR A 19 -8.37 -30.75 18.55
CA TYR A 19 -9.13 -32.01 18.44
C TYR A 19 -9.52 -32.63 19.80
N THR A 20 -9.49 -31.85 20.87
CA THR A 20 -9.90 -32.25 22.22
C THR A 20 -11.11 -31.42 22.65
N THR A 21 -12.16 -32.09 23.13
CA THR A 21 -13.37 -31.45 23.64
C THR A 21 -13.04 -30.52 24.81
N GLY A 22 -13.68 -29.34 24.86
CA GLY A 22 -13.46 -28.34 25.92
C GLY A 22 -12.22 -27.45 25.73
N ARG A 23 -11.22 -27.90 24.97
CA ARG A 23 -10.02 -27.12 24.64
C ARG A 23 -10.23 -26.28 23.38
N SER A 24 -9.45 -25.21 23.24
CA SER A 24 -9.56 -24.30 22.09
C SER A 24 -8.20 -23.72 21.73
N ILE A 25 -8.13 -23.12 20.54
CA ILE A 25 -6.95 -22.41 20.06
C ILE A 25 -6.54 -21.28 21.00
N ASP A 26 -7.51 -20.58 21.57
CA ASP A 26 -7.29 -19.51 22.54
C ASP A 26 -6.51 -20.00 23.77
N HIS A 27 -6.85 -21.17 24.31
CA HIS A 27 -6.14 -21.75 25.45
C HIS A 27 -4.67 -22.08 25.13
N ALA A 28 -4.39 -22.58 23.92
CA ALA A 28 -3.01 -22.83 23.48
C ALA A 28 -2.22 -21.52 23.32
N ILE A 29 -2.84 -20.49 22.75
CA ILE A 29 -2.22 -19.18 22.56
C ILE A 29 -1.92 -18.51 23.92
N ILE A 30 -2.88 -18.52 24.84
CA ILE A 30 -2.73 -17.93 26.17
C ILE A 30 -1.56 -18.54 26.92
N ARG A 31 -1.43 -19.86 26.88
CA ARG A 31 -0.33 -20.56 27.54
C ARG A 31 1.02 -20.13 26.99
N ALA A 32 1.15 -20.03 25.67
CA ALA A 32 2.37 -19.55 25.02
C ALA A 32 2.70 -18.09 25.39
N LEU A 33 1.69 -17.21 25.40
CA LEU A 33 1.84 -15.80 25.78
C LEU A 33 2.16 -15.60 27.26
N TYR A 34 1.57 -16.42 28.14
CA TYR A 34 1.82 -16.38 29.58
C TYR A 34 3.30 -16.61 29.87
N HIS A 35 3.92 -17.63 29.25
CA HIS A 35 5.36 -17.85 29.33
C HIS A 35 6.16 -16.62 28.86
N CYS A 36 5.81 -16.02 27.71
CA CYS A 36 6.47 -14.80 27.23
C CYS A 36 6.38 -13.66 28.26
N SER A 37 5.23 -13.50 28.91
CA SER A 37 5.02 -12.52 29.98
C SER A 37 5.90 -12.81 31.21
N GLN A 38 6.00 -14.07 31.64
CA GLN A 38 6.86 -14.46 32.76
C GLN A 38 8.33 -14.15 32.48
N VAL A 39 8.84 -14.51 31.30
CA VAL A 39 10.22 -14.22 30.90
C VAL A 39 10.49 -12.72 30.87
N GLN A 40 9.53 -11.91 30.38
CA GLN A 40 9.64 -10.46 30.41
C GLN A 40 9.72 -9.90 31.84
N GLN A 41 8.89 -10.40 32.75
CA GLN A 41 8.91 -10.01 34.17
C GLN A 41 10.25 -10.38 34.84
N ILE A 42 10.75 -11.59 34.59
CA ILE A 42 12.06 -12.05 35.07
C ILE A 42 13.15 -11.09 34.58
N LEU A 43 13.19 -10.79 33.28
CA LEU A 43 14.21 -9.91 32.71
C LEU A 43 14.06 -8.45 33.14
N ALA A 44 12.84 -7.98 33.40
CA ALA A 44 12.58 -6.66 33.97
C ALA A 44 13.11 -6.57 35.39
N SER A 45 12.90 -7.58 36.23
CA SER A 45 13.41 -7.63 37.61
C SER A 45 14.94 -7.57 37.72
N GLN A 46 15.65 -7.95 36.65
CA GLN A 46 17.12 -7.84 36.56
C GLN A 46 17.61 -6.41 36.26
N ARG A 47 16.72 -5.47 35.86
CA ARG A 47 17.07 -4.05 35.68
C ARG A 47 17.03 -3.35 37.03
N LEU A 48 18.12 -3.45 37.78
CA LEU A 48 18.26 -2.74 39.06
C LEU A 48 19.01 -1.42 38.85
N THR A 49 18.39 -0.31 39.25
CA THR A 49 19.05 1.00 39.34
C THR A 49 20.12 1.01 40.43
N LEU A 50 21.08 1.94 40.35
CA LEU A 50 22.12 2.07 41.37
C LEU A 50 21.52 2.35 42.77
N ARG A 51 20.44 3.13 42.83
CA ARG A 51 19.71 3.46 44.07
C ARG A 51 19.06 2.22 44.67
N GLU A 52 18.36 1.42 43.88
CA GLU A 52 17.71 0.18 44.35
C GLU A 52 18.75 -0.85 44.83
N ARG A 53 19.91 -0.97 44.16
CA ARG A 53 20.98 -1.87 44.61
C ARG A 53 21.53 -1.47 45.98
N ARG A 54 21.73 -0.17 46.21
CA ARG A 54 22.23 0.35 47.49
C ARG A 54 21.21 0.19 48.61
N HIS A 55 19.91 0.35 48.31
CA HIS A 55 18.86 0.31 49.33
C HIS A 55 18.36 -1.10 49.67
N THR A 56 18.28 -1.99 48.66
CA THR A 56 17.74 -3.36 48.84
C THR A 56 18.81 -4.44 48.97
N GLY A 57 20.08 -4.13 48.71
CA GLY A 57 21.17 -5.11 48.66
C GLY A 57 21.08 -6.12 47.51
N ARG A 58 20.03 -6.07 46.68
CA ARG A 58 19.81 -7.01 45.58
C ARG A 58 20.88 -6.86 44.51
N LYS A 59 21.45 -7.98 44.08
CA LYS A 59 22.43 -8.05 42.98
C LYS A 59 21.81 -8.75 41.76
N PRO A 60 22.08 -8.30 40.53
CA PRO A 60 21.70 -9.03 39.33
C PRO A 60 22.32 -10.43 39.34
N THR A 61 21.52 -11.43 38.98
CA THR A 61 21.96 -12.83 38.92
C THR A 61 22.85 -13.08 37.70
N SER A 62 23.73 -14.07 37.77
CA SER A 62 24.70 -14.39 36.72
C SER A 62 24.08 -15.01 35.46
N CYS A 63 22.89 -15.59 35.55
CA CYS A 63 22.16 -16.22 34.46
C CYS A 63 20.64 -16.13 34.70
N GLN A 64 19.91 -15.42 33.85
CA GLN A 64 18.44 -15.42 33.83
C GLN A 64 17.92 -15.27 32.41
N GLY A 65 16.78 -15.86 32.09
CA GLY A 65 16.15 -15.67 30.79
C GLY A 65 15.01 -16.62 30.50
N GLY A 66 14.72 -16.78 29.22
CA GLY A 66 13.82 -17.79 28.73
C GLY A 66 14.00 -18.09 27.25
N VAL A 67 13.55 -19.26 26.86
CA VAL A 67 13.63 -19.81 25.51
C VAL A 67 12.26 -20.38 25.14
N THR A 68 11.82 -20.13 23.91
CA THR A 68 10.66 -20.82 23.33
C THR A 68 11.12 -21.39 22.00
N LEU A 69 11.01 -22.71 21.86
CA LEU A 69 11.25 -23.46 20.63
C LEU A 69 9.90 -23.79 20.01
N SER A 70 9.73 -23.43 18.75
CA SER A 70 8.63 -23.88 17.90
C SER A 70 9.16 -24.93 16.94
N ILE A 71 8.64 -26.16 17.05
CA ILE A 71 9.03 -27.30 16.21
C ILE A 71 8.02 -27.44 15.09
N ASP A 72 8.53 -27.45 13.87
CA ASP A 72 7.74 -27.68 12.64
C ASP A 72 8.05 -29.08 12.10
N THR A 73 7.01 -29.88 11.86
CA THR A 73 7.14 -31.24 11.29
C THR A 73 6.70 -31.26 9.83
N SER A 74 7.33 -32.10 9.00
CA SER A 74 6.97 -32.23 7.59
C SER A 74 5.81 -33.18 7.43
N LYS A 75 4.72 -32.69 6.82
CA LYS A 75 3.58 -33.52 6.39
C LYS A 75 3.06 -34.45 7.51
N ALA A 76 2.83 -33.89 8.68
CA ALA A 76 2.58 -34.62 9.94
C ALA A 76 1.57 -35.78 9.81
N PHE A 77 0.40 -35.52 9.20
CA PHE A 77 -0.63 -36.54 8.99
C PHE A 77 -0.20 -37.64 8.01
N ASP A 78 0.57 -37.28 6.97
CA ASP A 78 0.98 -38.21 5.91
C ASP A 78 2.15 -39.11 6.34
N THR A 79 2.90 -38.71 7.38
CA THR A 79 4.08 -39.43 7.86
C THR A 79 3.82 -40.34 9.06
N VAL A 80 2.60 -40.34 9.62
CA VAL A 80 2.23 -41.18 10.78
C VAL A 80 2.61 -42.64 10.54
N ASN A 81 3.34 -43.23 11.49
CA ASN A 81 3.57 -44.67 11.50
C ASN A 81 2.28 -45.40 11.96
N ARG A 82 1.71 -46.24 11.08
CA ARG A 82 0.46 -46.97 11.36
C ARG A 82 0.60 -48.05 12.43
N GLN A 83 1.80 -48.60 12.60
CA GLN A 83 2.06 -49.57 13.66
C GLN A 83 2.02 -48.89 15.04
N VAL A 84 2.56 -47.68 15.15
CA VAL A 84 2.44 -46.86 16.37
C VAL A 84 0.97 -46.50 16.62
N LEU A 85 0.23 -46.15 15.57
CA LEU A 85 -1.21 -45.88 15.69
C LEU A 85 -1.99 -47.09 16.23
N GLU A 86 -1.72 -48.29 15.70
CA GLU A 86 -2.32 -49.54 16.19
C GLU A 86 -2.03 -49.78 17.68
N GLN A 87 -0.75 -49.63 18.08
CA GLN A 87 -0.35 -49.76 19.48
C GLN A 87 -1.10 -48.79 20.39
N GLU A 88 -1.24 -47.54 19.96
CA GLU A 88 -1.95 -46.51 20.74
C GLU A 88 -3.46 -46.73 20.77
N LEU A 89 -4.07 -47.25 19.70
CA LEU A 89 -5.48 -47.63 19.69
C LEU A 89 -5.74 -48.77 20.69
N ARG A 90 -4.86 -49.77 20.75
CA ARG A 90 -4.92 -50.86 21.75
C ARG A 90 -4.70 -50.33 23.16
N ALA A 91 -3.71 -49.47 23.37
CA ALA A 91 -3.44 -48.85 24.67
C ALA A 91 -4.62 -48.00 25.18
N ALA A 92 -5.34 -47.36 24.27
CA ALA A 92 -6.58 -46.64 24.56
C ALA A 92 -7.79 -47.56 24.79
N ARG A 93 -7.63 -48.88 24.71
CA ARG A 93 -8.69 -49.90 24.87
C ARG A 93 -9.85 -49.71 23.87
N VAL A 94 -9.53 -49.35 22.63
CA VAL A 94 -10.51 -49.38 21.54
C VAL A 94 -10.92 -50.84 21.28
N PRO A 95 -12.23 -51.16 21.19
CA PRO A 95 -12.65 -52.54 20.97
C PRO A 95 -12.17 -53.08 19.60
N GLU A 96 -11.90 -54.37 19.55
CA GLU A 96 -11.26 -55.03 18.39
C GLU A 96 -12.01 -54.84 17.06
N PRO A 97 -13.36 -54.90 17.00
CA PRO A 97 -14.08 -54.66 15.74
C PRO A 97 -13.83 -53.25 15.19
N GLU A 98 -13.88 -52.22 16.04
CA GLU A 98 -13.57 -50.85 15.65
C GLU A 98 -12.11 -50.69 15.26
N LEU A 99 -11.18 -51.28 16.01
CA LEU A 99 -9.76 -51.26 15.70
C LEU A 99 -9.47 -51.84 14.31
N ALA A 100 -10.02 -53.02 14.00
CA ALA A 100 -9.87 -53.67 12.71
C ALA A 100 -10.42 -52.80 11.56
N VAL A 101 -11.60 -52.20 11.73
CA VAL A 101 -12.19 -51.30 10.72
C VAL A 101 -11.29 -50.07 10.50
N ILE A 102 -10.78 -49.45 11.57
CA ILE A 102 -9.93 -48.27 11.49
C ILE A 102 -8.64 -48.59 10.73
N LEU A 103 -7.97 -49.70 11.07
CA LEU A 103 -6.72 -50.09 10.42
C LEU A 103 -6.96 -50.45 8.95
N ASN A 104 -8.00 -51.25 8.65
CA ASN A 104 -8.34 -51.61 7.28
C ASN A 104 -8.66 -50.40 6.41
N LEU A 105 -9.41 -49.42 6.95
CA LEU A 105 -9.71 -48.18 6.23
C LEU A 105 -8.43 -47.45 5.80
N HIS A 106 -7.40 -47.43 6.66
CA HIS A 106 -6.15 -46.74 6.38
C HIS A 106 -5.20 -47.57 5.50
N HIS A 107 -5.15 -48.90 5.69
CA HIS A 107 -4.39 -49.80 4.81
C HIS A 107 -4.91 -49.81 3.37
N CYS A 108 -6.23 -49.64 3.18
CA CYS A 108 -6.86 -49.65 1.86
C CYS A 108 -6.79 -48.29 1.13
N ILE A 109 -6.14 -47.26 1.70
CA ILE A 109 -5.97 -45.97 1.03
C ILE A 109 -5.18 -46.17 -0.27
N GLY A 110 -5.81 -45.81 -1.40
CA GLY A 110 -5.18 -45.76 -2.71
C GLY A 110 -5.48 -44.43 -3.40
N TYR A 111 -4.53 -43.97 -4.19
CA TYR A 111 -4.63 -42.76 -5.01
C TYR A 111 -4.60 -43.13 -6.48
N TRP A 112 -5.36 -42.41 -7.30
CA TRP A 112 -5.32 -42.50 -8.76
C TRP A 112 -4.82 -41.17 -9.31
N PRO A 113 -3.52 -41.08 -9.70
CA PRO A 113 -2.97 -39.85 -10.26
C PRO A 113 -3.68 -39.50 -11.57
N ALA A 114 -4.00 -38.22 -11.77
CA ALA A 114 -4.59 -37.75 -13.02
C ALA A 114 -3.56 -37.84 -14.16
N GLY A 115 -3.99 -38.26 -15.36
CA GLY A 115 -3.18 -38.24 -16.57
C GLY A 115 -2.40 -39.53 -16.90
N GLN A 116 -2.64 -40.62 -16.17
CA GLN A 116 -2.16 -41.96 -16.59
C GLN A 116 -3.31 -42.76 -17.21
N ASP A 117 -3.06 -43.33 -18.38
CA ASP A 117 -3.93 -44.30 -19.06
C ASP A 117 -3.11 -45.57 -19.39
N PRO A 118 -3.44 -46.74 -18.81
CA PRO A 118 -4.52 -46.99 -17.86
C PRO A 118 -4.24 -46.37 -16.47
N PRO A 119 -5.31 -46.08 -15.69
CA PRO A 119 -5.17 -45.45 -14.38
C PRO A 119 -4.48 -46.40 -13.38
N THR A 120 -3.25 -46.06 -12.96
CA THR A 120 -2.50 -46.85 -11.97
C THR A 120 -2.88 -46.45 -10.54
N ARG A 121 -3.30 -47.42 -9.72
CA ARG A 121 -3.54 -47.19 -8.30
C ARG A 121 -2.22 -47.16 -7.53
N VAL A 122 -1.96 -46.08 -6.80
CA VAL A 122 -0.83 -45.95 -5.87
C VAL A 122 -1.32 -46.18 -4.45
N ALA A 123 -0.88 -47.27 -3.81
CA ALA A 123 -1.21 -47.56 -2.42
C ALA A 123 -0.43 -46.66 -1.45
N SER A 124 -1.01 -46.39 -0.30
CA SER A 124 -0.38 -45.63 0.78
C SER A 124 0.07 -46.57 1.90
N GLU A 125 1.36 -46.57 2.23
CA GLU A 125 1.94 -47.44 3.27
C GLU A 125 1.91 -46.81 4.68
N ARG A 126 1.88 -45.47 4.75
CA ARG A 126 1.94 -44.70 5.99
C ARG A 126 0.92 -43.57 6.01
N GLY A 127 0.81 -42.91 7.15
CA GLY A 127 -0.05 -41.76 7.30
C GLY A 127 -1.52 -42.09 7.56
N VAL A 128 -2.26 -41.05 7.93
CA VAL A 128 -3.71 -41.03 8.02
C VAL A 128 -4.27 -40.08 6.97
N ARG A 129 -5.43 -40.40 6.38
CA ARG A 129 -5.96 -39.64 5.23
C ARG A 129 -6.42 -38.25 5.62
N GLN A 130 -5.82 -37.20 5.06
CA GLN A 130 -6.32 -35.83 5.20
C GLN A 130 -7.73 -35.70 4.58
N GLY A 131 -8.63 -35.00 5.26
CA GLY A 131 -10.05 -34.93 4.92
C GLY A 131 -10.90 -36.09 5.45
N CYS A 132 -10.29 -37.15 6.01
CA CYS A 132 -11.03 -38.17 6.76
C CYS A 132 -11.53 -37.57 8.10
N PRO A 133 -12.83 -37.68 8.44
CA PRO A 133 -13.36 -37.17 9.71
C PRO A 133 -12.73 -37.79 10.96
N LEU A 134 -12.16 -39.00 10.85
CA LEU A 134 -11.53 -39.72 11.95
C LEU A 134 -10.04 -39.36 12.13
N ALA A 135 -9.34 -38.93 11.06
CA ALA A 135 -7.91 -38.67 11.08
C ALA A 135 -7.45 -37.69 12.18
N PRO A 136 -8.19 -36.59 12.50
CA PRO A 136 -7.82 -35.70 13.58
C PRO A 136 -7.77 -36.37 14.96
N SER A 137 -8.69 -37.32 15.20
CA SER A 137 -8.72 -38.08 16.45
C SER A 137 -7.61 -39.12 16.53
N LEU A 138 -7.25 -39.75 15.39
CA LEU A 138 -6.12 -40.67 15.32
C LEU A 138 -4.79 -39.93 15.51
N TRP A 139 -4.66 -38.74 14.93
CA TRP A 139 -3.49 -37.88 15.13
C TRP A 139 -3.27 -37.57 16.61
N THR A 140 -4.35 -37.38 17.38
CA THR A 140 -4.27 -37.17 18.83
C THR A 140 -3.61 -38.33 19.57
N LEU A 141 -3.83 -39.58 19.16
CA LEU A 141 -3.15 -40.74 19.76
C LEU A 141 -1.64 -40.75 19.49
N ILE A 142 -1.23 -40.43 18.26
CA ILE A 142 0.20 -40.30 17.92
C ILE A 142 0.87 -39.26 18.80
N THR A 143 0.17 -38.17 19.08
CA THR A 143 0.73 -37.15 19.94
C THR A 143 0.75 -37.52 21.43
N ILE A 144 -0.12 -38.44 21.86
CA ILE A 144 -0.04 -39.04 23.20
C ILE A 144 1.19 -39.94 23.30
N ALA A 145 1.49 -40.74 22.26
CA ALA A 145 2.73 -41.52 22.19
C ALA A 145 3.97 -40.61 22.32
N LEU A 146 3.97 -39.48 21.60
CA LEU A 146 5.00 -38.45 21.71
C LEU A 146 5.17 -37.95 23.14
N PHE A 147 4.07 -37.58 23.82
CA PHE A 147 4.17 -37.08 25.19
C PHE A 147 4.59 -38.15 26.19
N ARG A 148 4.14 -39.39 26.05
CA ARG A 148 4.59 -40.49 26.92
C ARG A 148 6.09 -40.72 26.78
N ALA A 149 6.59 -40.74 25.54
CA ALA A 149 8.02 -40.88 25.28
C ALA A 149 8.82 -39.69 25.83
N LEU A 150 8.33 -38.46 25.65
CA LEU A 150 8.96 -37.26 26.21
C LEU A 150 8.94 -37.24 27.74
N ALA A 151 7.88 -37.74 28.36
CA ALA A 151 7.76 -37.80 29.83
C ALA A 151 8.82 -38.72 30.45
N GLY A 152 9.27 -39.74 29.71
CA GLY A 152 10.36 -40.63 30.13
C GLY A 152 11.74 -39.95 30.18
N VAL A 153 11.93 -38.82 29.49
CA VAL A 153 13.21 -38.06 29.46
C VAL A 153 13.11 -36.78 30.29
N THR A 154 11.91 -36.25 30.47
CA THR A 154 11.64 -35.02 31.22
C THR A 154 10.85 -35.35 32.49
N SER A 155 9.59 -34.97 32.54
CA SER A 155 8.60 -35.42 33.50
C SER A 155 7.20 -35.08 32.97
N VAL A 156 6.18 -35.75 33.50
CA VAL A 156 4.78 -35.40 33.19
C VAL A 156 4.47 -33.95 33.60
N THR A 157 5.00 -33.52 34.75
CA THR A 157 4.80 -32.15 35.27
C THR A 157 5.43 -31.10 34.35
N TRP A 158 6.65 -31.33 33.86
CA TRP A 158 7.32 -30.41 32.95
C TRP A 158 6.55 -30.28 31.63
N LEU A 159 6.12 -31.39 31.03
CA LEU A 159 5.27 -31.33 29.83
C LEU A 159 4.00 -30.55 30.10
N GLN A 160 3.33 -30.86 31.21
CA GLN A 160 2.15 -30.13 31.62
C GLN A 160 2.44 -28.65 31.85
N GLU A 161 3.59 -28.19 32.32
CA GLU A 161 3.84 -26.76 32.61
C GLU A 161 4.42 -25.96 31.45
N ASP A 162 5.26 -26.60 30.64
CA ASP A 162 6.18 -25.91 29.73
C ASP A 162 6.05 -26.34 28.26
N THR A 163 5.20 -27.32 27.95
CA THR A 163 4.93 -27.75 26.56
C THR A 163 3.53 -27.35 26.11
N THR A 164 3.36 -26.89 24.89
CA THR A 164 2.05 -26.59 24.31
C THR A 164 1.96 -27.17 22.92
N MET A 165 0.86 -27.87 22.60
CA MET A 165 0.67 -28.39 21.27
C MET A 165 -0.73 -28.13 20.73
N PHE A 166 -0.79 -27.60 19.51
CA PHE A 166 -2.02 -27.41 18.76
C PHE A 166 -1.90 -28.09 17.40
N ALA A 167 -2.62 -29.19 17.22
CA ALA A 167 -2.50 -30.09 16.08
C ALA A 167 -1.06 -30.61 15.93
N ASP A 168 -0.30 -30.10 14.97
CA ASP A 168 1.10 -30.40 14.67
C ASP A 168 2.08 -29.32 15.17
N ASP A 169 1.60 -28.13 15.52
CA ASP A 169 2.42 -27.07 16.11
C ASP A 169 2.81 -27.44 17.54
N LEU A 170 4.09 -27.78 17.75
CA LEU A 170 4.66 -28.12 19.06
C LEU A 170 5.55 -26.99 19.57
N LEU A 171 5.20 -26.42 20.72
CA LEU A 171 6.01 -25.45 21.45
C LEU A 171 6.61 -26.09 22.70
N LEU A 172 7.91 -25.90 22.89
CA LEU A 172 8.63 -26.19 24.13
C LEU A 172 9.17 -24.89 24.70
N GLN A 173 8.97 -24.66 26.00
CA GLN A 173 9.28 -23.39 26.65
C GLN A 173 10.16 -23.64 27.89
N TRP A 174 11.14 -22.78 28.12
CA TRP A 174 12.03 -22.90 29.27
C TRP A 174 12.21 -21.55 29.93
N ILE A 175 12.09 -21.53 31.25
CA ILE A 175 12.60 -20.45 32.09
C ILE A 175 14.02 -20.84 32.50
N VAL A 176 14.96 -19.90 32.35
CA VAL A 176 16.38 -20.14 32.59
C VAL A 176 16.79 -19.36 33.84
N HIS A 177 17.31 -20.05 34.85
CA HIS A 177 17.83 -19.47 36.09
C HIS A 177 19.32 -19.76 36.30
N ARG A 178 19.88 -20.73 35.59
CA ARG A 178 21.30 -21.12 35.63
C ARG A 178 21.73 -21.73 34.30
N VAL A 179 23.04 -21.88 34.11
CA VAL A 179 23.62 -22.45 32.88
C VAL A 179 23.16 -23.90 32.67
N GLN A 180 23.01 -24.68 33.74
CA GLN A 180 22.52 -26.06 33.68
C GLN A 180 21.14 -26.17 32.99
N ASP A 181 20.28 -25.15 33.12
CA ASP A 181 18.96 -25.18 32.49
C ASP A 181 19.08 -25.08 30.95
N LEU A 182 20.12 -24.39 30.45
CA LEU A 182 20.43 -24.29 29.01
C LEU A 182 21.04 -25.59 28.47
N GLU A 183 21.89 -26.26 29.25
CA GLU A 183 22.45 -27.56 28.90
C GLU A 183 21.34 -28.61 28.84
N ASN A 184 20.51 -28.68 29.89
CA ASN A 184 19.33 -29.56 29.92
C ASN A 184 18.37 -29.26 28.76
N MET A 185 18.18 -27.98 28.40
CA MET A 185 17.38 -27.60 27.23
C MET A 185 17.95 -28.23 25.94
N VAL A 186 19.26 -28.11 25.68
CA VAL A 186 19.89 -28.69 24.49
C VAL A 186 19.69 -30.21 24.45
N ASP A 187 19.85 -30.88 25.60
CA ASP A 187 19.63 -32.32 25.71
C ASP A 187 18.18 -32.68 25.41
N ILE A 188 17.20 -31.98 26.00
CA ILE A 188 15.77 -32.22 25.77
C ILE A 188 15.41 -32.00 24.30
N ILE A 189 15.97 -30.98 23.64
CA ILE A 189 15.77 -30.74 22.21
C ILE A 189 16.27 -31.94 21.38
N ALA A 190 17.49 -32.42 21.66
CA ALA A 190 18.06 -33.56 20.95
C ALA A 190 17.23 -34.84 21.17
N HIS A 191 16.75 -35.08 22.38
CA HIS A 191 15.86 -36.21 22.70
C HIS A 191 14.51 -36.08 21.99
N THR A 192 13.94 -34.88 21.96
CA THR A 192 12.67 -34.60 21.28
C THR A 192 12.76 -34.93 19.81
N PHE A 193 13.84 -34.53 19.11
CA PHE A 193 14.02 -34.85 17.70
C PHE A 193 14.19 -36.35 17.45
N ARG A 194 14.89 -37.07 18.34
CA ARG A 194 15.01 -38.53 18.27
C ARG A 194 13.66 -39.22 18.43
N ILE A 195 12.87 -38.80 19.41
CA ILE A 195 11.52 -39.34 19.66
C ILE A 195 10.60 -39.06 18.47
N LEU A 196 10.59 -37.83 17.95
CA LEU A 196 9.81 -37.50 16.75
C LEU A 196 10.18 -38.40 15.57
N ALA A 197 11.48 -38.61 15.33
CA ALA A 197 11.94 -39.50 14.27
C ALA A 197 11.50 -40.96 14.48
N GLN A 198 11.55 -41.48 15.71
CA GLN A 198 11.07 -42.82 16.06
C GLN A 198 9.56 -43.00 15.78
N LEU A 199 8.78 -41.93 15.96
CA LEU A 199 7.34 -41.91 15.66
C LEU A 199 7.03 -41.70 14.17
N GLY A 200 8.06 -41.61 13.32
CA GLY A 200 7.94 -41.34 11.89
C GLY A 200 7.75 -39.87 11.53
N LEU A 201 7.87 -38.95 12.50
CA LEU A 201 7.69 -37.51 12.30
C LEU A 201 9.02 -36.84 11.96
N GLN A 202 9.11 -36.29 10.75
CA GLN A 202 10.33 -35.64 10.27
C GLN A 202 10.33 -34.15 10.63
N VAL A 203 11.35 -33.69 11.34
CA VAL A 203 11.48 -32.28 11.75
C VAL A 203 12.02 -31.44 10.59
N GLN A 204 11.35 -30.32 10.29
CA GLN A 204 11.84 -29.32 9.34
C GLN A 204 12.75 -28.32 10.08
N HIS A 205 14.04 -28.62 10.18
CA HIS A 205 14.99 -27.84 10.99
C HIS A 205 15.08 -26.35 10.60
N ARG A 206 14.89 -26.00 9.31
CA ARG A 206 14.89 -24.60 8.85
C ARG A 206 13.65 -23.82 9.27
N LYS A 207 12.52 -24.49 9.49
CA LYS A 207 11.27 -23.89 9.95
C LYS A 207 11.09 -23.97 11.45
N THR A 208 11.81 -24.87 12.10
CA THR A 208 11.90 -24.99 13.56
C THR A 208 12.70 -23.79 14.10
N GLN A 209 12.06 -22.91 14.87
CA GLN A 209 12.60 -21.61 15.26
C GLN A 209 12.68 -21.45 16.78
N LEU A 210 13.69 -20.71 17.25
CA LEU A 210 13.84 -20.32 18.64
C LEU A 210 13.68 -18.81 18.82
N ILE A 211 12.92 -18.39 19.82
CA ILE A 211 13.05 -17.05 20.40
C ILE A 211 13.77 -17.17 21.75
N VAL A 212 14.71 -16.26 22.00
CA VAL A 212 15.56 -16.29 23.19
C VAL A 212 15.65 -14.89 23.79
N ALA A 213 15.63 -14.79 25.12
CA ALA A 213 15.96 -13.57 25.82
C ALA A 213 16.65 -13.91 27.13
N TYR A 214 17.78 -13.26 27.41
CA TYR A 214 18.60 -13.59 28.56
C TYR A 214 19.37 -12.37 29.07
N LYS A 215 19.80 -12.46 30.33
CA LYS A 215 20.67 -11.51 31.03
C LYS A 215 21.64 -12.25 31.95
N GLY A 216 22.76 -11.60 32.25
CA GLY A 216 23.80 -12.12 33.13
C GLY A 216 25.04 -12.58 32.37
N ARG A 217 26.18 -12.52 33.06
CA ARG A 217 27.52 -12.82 32.49
C ARG A 217 27.63 -14.27 32.04
N GLN A 218 27.19 -15.22 32.86
CA GLN A 218 27.27 -16.64 32.53
C GLN A 218 26.35 -17.01 31.37
N ALA A 219 25.11 -16.49 31.34
CA ALA A 219 24.21 -16.67 30.19
C ALA A 219 24.85 -16.15 28.90
N THR A 220 25.46 -14.96 28.96
CA THR A 220 26.12 -14.34 27.79
C THR A 220 27.28 -15.19 27.29
N GLN A 221 28.11 -15.72 28.19
CA GLN A 221 29.22 -16.60 27.85
C GLN A 221 28.72 -17.90 27.22
N TRP A 222 27.72 -18.54 27.81
CA TRP A 222 27.14 -19.78 27.29
C TRP A 222 26.57 -19.59 25.88
N TRP A 223 25.73 -18.56 25.68
CA TRP A 223 25.13 -18.29 24.37
C TRP A 223 26.18 -17.93 23.31
N ARG A 224 27.31 -17.32 23.67
CA ARG A 224 28.41 -17.09 22.72
C ARG A 224 29.10 -18.39 22.30
N ALA A 225 29.28 -19.34 23.23
CA ALA A 225 29.91 -20.62 22.95
C ALA A 225 29.02 -21.57 22.13
N HIS A 226 27.69 -21.48 22.30
CA HIS A 226 26.74 -22.43 21.71
C HIS A 226 25.96 -21.87 20.52
N THR A 227 26.30 -20.67 20.04
CA THR A 227 25.68 -20.10 18.82
C THR A 227 26.69 -19.80 17.73
N ALA A 228 26.26 -19.97 16.49
CA ALA A 228 27.00 -19.54 15.32
C ALA A 228 26.22 -18.42 14.61
N THR A 229 26.94 -17.37 14.21
CA THR A 229 26.40 -16.32 13.34
C THR A 229 26.91 -16.58 11.93
N THR A 230 25.98 -16.65 10.98
CA THR A 230 26.26 -16.82 9.54
C THR A 230 25.56 -15.71 8.75
N ALA A 231 25.76 -15.66 7.44
CA ALA A 231 25.04 -14.72 6.57
C ALA A 231 23.51 -14.89 6.65
N GLU A 232 23.02 -16.10 6.93
CA GLU A 232 21.60 -16.42 7.05
C GLU A 232 21.00 -16.04 8.42
N GLY A 233 21.84 -15.65 9.39
CA GLY A 233 21.41 -15.24 10.73
C GLY A 233 22.13 -15.98 11.85
N ARG A 234 21.53 -15.95 13.04
CA ARG A 234 22.06 -16.56 14.27
C ARG A 234 21.42 -17.92 14.51
N PHE A 235 22.23 -18.91 14.86
CA PHE A 235 21.79 -20.30 15.04
C PHE A 235 22.26 -20.87 16.37
N LEU A 236 21.40 -21.64 17.05
CA LEU A 236 21.78 -22.53 18.14
C LEU A 236 22.39 -23.80 17.55
N LEU A 237 23.52 -24.24 18.11
CA LEU A 237 24.19 -25.48 17.73
C LEU A 237 23.75 -26.61 18.66
N ILE A 238 23.11 -27.63 18.09
CA ILE A 238 22.73 -28.85 18.79
C ILE A 238 23.75 -29.94 18.41
N PRO A 239 24.54 -30.46 19.37
CA PRO A 239 25.48 -31.54 19.10
C PRO A 239 24.78 -32.79 18.53
N GLN A 240 25.44 -33.47 17.59
CA GLN A 240 24.97 -34.72 17.01
C GLN A 240 26.10 -35.77 17.10
N PRO A 241 25.85 -37.00 17.56
CA PRO A 241 26.87 -38.04 17.60
C PRO A 241 27.38 -38.36 16.20
N GLY A 242 28.69 -38.24 15.97
CA GLY A 242 29.33 -38.61 14.70
C GLY A 242 28.93 -37.77 13.47
N SER A 243 28.25 -36.63 13.66
CA SER A 243 27.75 -35.76 12.58
C SER A 243 27.99 -34.29 12.89
N LYS A 244 27.91 -33.44 11.86
CA LYS A 244 27.97 -31.99 12.05
C LYS A 244 26.83 -31.54 12.97
N ALA A 245 27.13 -30.60 13.86
CA ALA A 245 26.14 -30.03 14.77
C ALA A 245 24.95 -29.47 13.99
N LEU A 246 23.75 -29.82 14.44
CA LEU A 246 22.50 -29.35 13.86
C LEU A 246 22.32 -27.86 14.20
N ARG A 247 21.91 -27.07 13.21
CA ARG A 247 21.73 -25.62 13.35
C ARG A 247 20.25 -25.28 13.41
N LEU A 248 19.81 -24.65 14.50
CA LEU A 248 18.43 -24.18 14.67
C LEU A 248 18.38 -22.65 14.66
N PRO A 249 17.59 -22.01 13.78
CA PRO A 249 17.53 -20.56 13.67
C PRO A 249 17.00 -19.90 14.94
N ILE A 250 17.70 -18.87 15.41
CA ILE A 250 17.29 -17.97 16.48
C ILE A 250 16.71 -16.71 15.85
N VAL A 251 15.43 -16.46 16.10
CA VAL A 251 14.66 -15.33 15.61
C VAL A 251 14.27 -14.40 16.76
N THR A 252 13.89 -13.16 16.44
CA THR A 252 13.44 -12.17 17.43
C THR A 252 11.95 -12.28 17.74
N LYS A 253 11.17 -12.74 16.75
CA LYS A 253 9.73 -12.94 16.80
C LYS A 253 9.37 -14.16 15.95
N LEU A 254 8.35 -14.90 16.35
CA LEU A 254 7.81 -16.02 15.58
C LEU A 254 6.30 -15.90 15.46
N THR A 255 5.72 -16.40 14.38
CA THR A 255 4.27 -16.46 14.19
C THR A 255 3.76 -17.79 14.70
N TYR A 256 2.82 -17.77 15.65
CA TYR A 256 2.21 -18.96 16.23
C TYR A 256 0.69 -18.81 16.20
N LEU A 257 0.00 -19.75 15.54
CA LEU A 257 -1.47 -19.77 15.45
C LEU A 257 -2.09 -18.41 15.05
N GLY A 258 -1.39 -17.64 14.22
CA GLY A 258 -1.82 -16.34 13.71
C GLY A 258 -1.54 -15.12 14.60
N ILE A 259 -0.86 -15.29 15.74
CA ILE A 259 -0.32 -14.21 16.60
C ILE A 259 1.22 -14.20 16.58
N ILE A 260 1.84 -13.18 17.18
CA ILE A 260 3.29 -13.08 17.27
C ILE A 260 3.77 -13.37 18.70
N LEU A 261 4.62 -14.39 18.86
CA LEU A 261 5.38 -14.60 20.10
C LEU A 261 6.69 -13.82 20.03
N SER A 262 6.99 -13.11 21.12
CA SER A 262 8.20 -12.32 21.27
C SER A 262 8.47 -12.05 22.75
N TYR A 263 9.74 -11.99 23.15
CA TYR A 263 10.13 -11.49 24.47
C TYR A 263 10.28 -9.96 24.51
N VAL A 264 10.03 -9.28 23.39
CA VAL A 264 10.05 -7.82 23.27
C VAL A 264 8.76 -7.34 22.62
N ASP A 265 7.91 -6.68 23.40
CA ASP A 265 6.68 -6.00 22.94
C ASP A 265 5.81 -6.86 22.00
N ALA A 266 5.45 -8.07 22.46
CA ALA A 266 4.66 -9.04 21.71
C ALA A 266 3.28 -8.50 21.30
N THR A 267 2.65 -7.68 22.14
CA THR A 267 1.36 -7.05 21.84
C THR A 267 1.47 -6.17 20.60
N THR A 268 2.44 -5.24 20.54
CA THR A 268 2.60 -4.36 19.38
C THR A 268 2.90 -5.18 18.13
N ALA A 269 3.78 -6.18 18.24
CA ALA A 269 4.12 -7.04 17.12
C ALA A 269 2.90 -7.82 16.59
N THR A 270 2.03 -8.30 17.48
CA THR A 270 0.79 -9.00 17.11
C THR A 270 -0.20 -8.05 16.45
N VAL A 271 -0.44 -6.87 17.02
CA VAL A 271 -1.35 -5.86 16.43
C VAL A 271 -0.89 -5.48 15.03
N ASP A 272 0.40 -5.18 14.85
CA ASP A 272 0.95 -4.78 13.56
C ASP A 272 0.83 -5.91 12.53
N HIS A 273 1.12 -7.15 12.93
CA HIS A 273 0.93 -8.33 12.08
C HIS A 273 -0.53 -8.51 11.66
N ARG A 274 -1.50 -8.42 12.60
CA ARG A 274 -2.92 -8.59 12.27
C ARG A 274 -3.45 -7.48 11.36
N LEU A 275 -3.01 -6.24 11.56
CA LEU A 275 -3.38 -5.12 10.69
C LEU A 275 -2.79 -5.28 9.28
N GLN A 276 -1.56 -5.81 9.15
CA GLN A 276 -0.99 -6.15 7.84
C GLN A 276 -1.77 -7.26 7.13
N VAL A 277 -2.15 -8.32 7.85
CA VAL A 277 -3.00 -9.40 7.30
C VAL A 277 -4.34 -8.83 6.84
N ALA A 278 -4.96 -7.95 7.64
CA ALA A 278 -6.20 -7.29 7.27
C ALA A 278 -6.06 -6.42 6.01
N GLU A 279 -4.96 -5.66 5.88
CA GLU A 279 -4.73 -4.87 4.68
C GLU A 279 -4.52 -5.73 3.43
N ALA A 280 -3.83 -6.86 3.55
CA ALA A 280 -3.70 -7.83 2.46
C ALA A 280 -5.08 -8.39 2.02
N GLN A 281 -5.97 -8.71 2.96
CA GLN A 281 -7.34 -9.12 2.64
C GLN A 281 -8.14 -7.99 1.99
N ARG A 282 -7.99 -6.76 2.49
CA ARG A 282 -8.64 -5.58 1.90
C ARG A 282 -8.19 -5.35 0.46
N ALA A 283 -6.88 -5.46 0.20
CA ALA A 283 -6.31 -5.30 -1.13
C ALA A 283 -6.88 -6.31 -2.13
N ARG A 284 -7.02 -7.59 -1.73
CA ARG A 284 -7.66 -8.63 -2.56
C ARG A 284 -9.12 -8.32 -2.87
N LEU A 285 -9.84 -7.73 -1.93
CA LEU A 285 -11.26 -7.41 -2.06
C LEU A 285 -11.53 -5.99 -2.58
N LEU A 286 -10.51 -5.19 -2.91
CA LEU A 286 -10.64 -3.76 -3.15
C LEU A 286 -11.67 -3.42 -4.24
N LYS A 287 -11.65 -4.18 -5.35
CA LYS A 287 -12.59 -4.02 -6.47
C LYS A 287 -14.05 -4.17 -6.00
N VAL A 288 -14.32 -5.19 -5.19
CA VAL A 288 -15.66 -5.50 -4.68
C VAL A 288 -16.07 -4.49 -3.60
N LEU A 289 -15.16 -4.17 -2.67
CA LEU A 289 -15.39 -3.24 -1.57
C LEU A 289 -15.67 -1.80 -2.04
N HIS A 290 -15.19 -1.42 -3.22
CA HIS A 290 -15.39 -0.08 -3.80
C HIS A 290 -16.35 -0.07 -5.00
N SER A 291 -16.94 -1.22 -5.36
CA SER A 291 -17.91 -1.29 -6.45
C SER A 291 -19.15 -0.45 -6.17
N ARG A 292 -19.64 0.27 -7.20
CA ARG A 292 -20.93 0.98 -7.15
C ARG A 292 -22.12 0.04 -7.34
N THR A 293 -21.90 -1.15 -7.91
CA THR A 293 -22.98 -2.13 -8.16
C THR A 293 -23.46 -2.83 -6.89
N LEU A 294 -22.64 -2.83 -5.83
CA LEU A 294 -22.99 -3.46 -4.56
C LEU A 294 -23.42 -2.42 -3.51
N PRO A 295 -24.56 -2.62 -2.84
CA PRO A 295 -24.99 -1.75 -1.76
C PRO A 295 -23.92 -1.62 -0.67
N THR A 296 -23.79 -0.41 -0.10
CA THR A 296 -22.80 -0.13 0.96
C THR A 296 -22.93 -1.10 2.13
N THR A 297 -24.16 -1.49 2.50
CA THR A 297 -24.42 -2.48 3.56
C THR A 297 -23.77 -3.84 3.26
N LYS A 298 -23.90 -4.35 2.04
CA LYS A 298 -23.27 -5.61 1.60
C LYS A 298 -21.75 -5.50 1.56
N ARG A 299 -21.22 -4.37 1.08
CA ARG A 299 -19.76 -4.11 1.07
C ARG A 299 -19.19 -4.05 2.49
N VAL A 300 -19.91 -3.43 3.43
CA VAL A 300 -19.54 -3.40 4.86
C VAL A 300 -19.63 -4.80 5.48
N GLN A 301 -20.67 -5.58 5.19
CA GLN A 301 -20.79 -6.97 5.67
C GLN A 301 -19.61 -7.83 5.19
N LEU A 302 -19.25 -7.76 3.91
CA LEU A 302 -18.10 -8.46 3.36
C LEU A 302 -16.78 -8.01 4.03
N TRP A 303 -16.62 -6.71 4.24
CA TRP A 303 -15.47 -6.16 4.96
C TRP A 303 -15.41 -6.64 6.42
N GLN A 304 -16.54 -6.69 7.12
CA GLN A 304 -16.61 -7.20 8.49
C GLN A 304 -16.19 -8.68 8.53
N ALA A 305 -16.70 -9.48 7.59
CA ALA A 305 -16.45 -10.92 7.52
C ALA A 305 -15.00 -11.27 7.16
N CYS A 306 -14.33 -10.48 6.31
CA CYS A 306 -13.00 -10.83 5.78
C CYS A 306 -11.86 -9.97 6.34
N VAL A 307 -12.07 -8.66 6.45
CA VAL A 307 -11.01 -7.69 6.80
C VAL A 307 -11.00 -7.44 8.31
N ARG A 308 -12.15 -7.08 8.90
CA ARG A 308 -12.25 -6.83 10.35
C ARG A 308 -11.96 -8.09 11.16
N SER A 309 -12.54 -9.22 10.77
CA SER A 309 -12.26 -10.53 11.40
C SER A 309 -10.76 -10.85 11.41
N SER A 310 -10.07 -10.58 10.30
CA SER A 310 -8.61 -10.74 10.18
C SER A 310 -7.85 -9.77 11.09
N ALA A 311 -8.28 -8.51 11.19
CA ALA A 311 -7.63 -7.51 12.05
C ALA A 311 -7.76 -7.84 13.55
N LEU A 312 -8.91 -8.35 13.98
CA LEU A 312 -9.23 -8.55 15.39
C LEU A 312 -8.89 -9.96 15.91
N TYR A 313 -8.54 -10.89 15.03
CA TYR A 313 -8.17 -12.25 15.40
C TYR A 313 -7.02 -12.26 16.42
N GLY A 314 -7.23 -12.99 17.53
CA GLY A 314 -6.24 -13.17 18.61
C GLY A 314 -5.98 -11.93 19.47
N LEU A 315 -6.51 -10.74 19.12
CA LEU A 315 -6.27 -9.51 19.89
C LEU A 315 -6.99 -9.48 21.24
N HIS A 316 -7.98 -10.35 21.44
CA HIS A 316 -8.63 -10.56 22.73
C HIS A 316 -7.73 -11.30 23.73
N LEU A 317 -6.61 -11.87 23.29
CA LEU A 317 -5.67 -12.68 24.08
C LEU A 317 -4.41 -11.92 24.50
N VAL A 318 -4.20 -10.71 24.00
CA VAL A 318 -3.02 -9.88 24.29
C VAL A 318 -3.38 -8.70 25.17
N ASP A 319 -2.47 -8.24 26.02
CA ASP A 319 -2.69 -7.06 26.86
C ASP A 319 -2.58 -5.77 26.03
N LEU A 320 -3.73 -5.18 25.69
CA LEU A 320 -3.80 -4.00 24.83
C LEU A 320 -3.58 -2.73 25.66
N GLN A 321 -3.04 -1.70 25.00
CA GLN A 321 -2.82 -0.38 25.58
C GLN A 321 -3.54 0.64 24.69
N GLN A 322 -3.74 1.87 25.20
CA GLN A 322 -4.45 2.91 24.46
C GLN A 322 -3.86 3.15 23.06
N ARG A 323 -2.53 3.15 22.93
CA ARG A 323 -1.84 3.28 21.63
C ARG A 323 -2.24 2.19 20.61
N HIS A 324 -2.50 0.97 21.09
CA HIS A 324 -2.90 -0.15 20.24
C HIS A 324 -4.36 0.00 19.81
N VAL A 325 -5.24 0.38 20.73
CA VAL A 325 -6.66 0.64 20.45
C VAL A 325 -6.79 1.73 19.40
N VAL A 326 -6.12 2.88 19.60
CA VAL A 326 -6.11 3.99 18.63
C VAL A 326 -5.65 3.51 17.26
N ARG A 327 -4.56 2.73 17.18
CA ARG A 327 -4.03 2.23 15.91
C ARG A 327 -5.02 1.31 15.19
N ILE A 328 -5.67 0.40 15.92
CA ILE A 328 -6.69 -0.52 15.38
C ILE A 328 -7.88 0.30 14.86
N THR A 329 -8.43 1.17 15.71
CA THR A 329 -9.61 1.98 15.39
C THR A 329 -9.37 2.88 14.19
N VAL A 330 -8.26 3.64 14.16
CA VAL A 330 -7.91 4.51 13.02
C VAL A 330 -7.81 3.70 11.72
N THR A 331 -7.16 2.54 11.76
CA THR A 331 -6.99 1.69 10.56
C THR A 331 -8.34 1.19 10.05
N LEU A 332 -9.20 0.66 10.93
CA LEU A 332 -10.48 0.10 10.54
C LEU A 332 -11.48 1.20 10.09
N VAL A 333 -11.54 2.32 10.80
CA VAL A 333 -12.37 3.47 10.44
C VAL A 333 -11.95 4.04 9.08
N ARG A 334 -10.65 4.12 8.80
CA ARG A 334 -10.16 4.55 7.48
C ARG A 334 -10.69 3.66 6.35
N HIS A 335 -10.74 2.34 6.57
CA HIS A 335 -11.31 1.42 5.58
C HIS A 335 -12.80 1.67 5.37
N LEU A 336 -13.56 1.81 6.46
CA LEU A 336 -15.00 2.08 6.40
C LEU A 336 -15.32 3.41 5.73
N ARG A 337 -14.56 4.47 6.02
CA ARG A 337 -14.70 5.78 5.35
C ARG A 337 -14.51 5.66 3.84
N ALA A 338 -13.51 4.91 3.39
CA ALA A 338 -13.28 4.68 1.96
C ALA A 338 -14.43 3.89 1.31
N ILE A 339 -14.93 2.83 1.98
CA ILE A 339 -16.05 2.01 1.49
C ILE A 339 -17.33 2.86 1.39
N ALA A 340 -17.65 3.61 2.44
CA ALA A 340 -18.86 4.43 2.53
C ALA A 340 -18.74 5.78 1.81
N ARG A 341 -17.54 6.12 1.28
CA ARG A 341 -17.23 7.45 0.72
C ARG A 341 -17.50 8.62 1.68
N SER A 342 -17.35 8.38 2.98
CA SER A 342 -17.50 9.38 4.04
C SER A 342 -16.13 9.89 4.49
N PHE A 343 -15.51 10.71 3.64
CA PHE A 343 -14.22 11.31 3.96
C PHE A 343 -14.41 12.39 5.02
N ALA A 344 -13.65 12.33 6.12
CA ALA A 344 -13.86 13.18 7.29
C ALA A 344 -13.86 14.69 6.98
N HIS A 345 -13.01 15.14 6.06
CA HIS A 345 -12.93 16.55 5.65
C HIS A 345 -14.13 17.02 4.80
N MET A 346 -14.88 16.09 4.20
CA MET A 346 -16.06 16.40 3.39
C MET A 346 -17.35 16.27 4.20
N THR A 347 -17.49 15.17 4.96
CA THR A 347 -18.74 14.87 5.67
C THR A 347 -18.78 15.42 7.09
N GLN A 348 -17.63 15.79 7.66
CA GLN A 348 -17.47 16.15 9.08
C GLN A 348 -18.05 15.10 10.05
N GLU A 349 -18.34 13.89 9.56
CA GLU A 349 -18.93 12.81 10.33
C GLU A 349 -17.87 12.25 11.29
N SER A 350 -18.19 12.20 12.58
CA SER A 350 -17.32 11.60 13.59
C SER A 350 -17.15 10.09 13.36
N SER A 351 -16.05 9.52 13.86
CA SER A 351 -15.81 8.07 13.71
C SER A 351 -16.88 7.23 14.40
N ARG A 352 -17.45 7.71 15.51
CA ARG A 352 -18.56 7.07 16.23
C ARG A 352 -19.85 7.08 15.41
N ALA A 353 -20.24 8.26 14.90
CA ALA A 353 -21.43 8.40 14.06
C ALA A 353 -21.35 7.51 12.80
N LEU A 354 -20.16 7.40 12.19
CA LEU A 354 -19.93 6.50 11.06
C LEU A 354 -20.16 5.02 11.43
N LEU A 355 -19.65 4.58 12.59
CA LEU A 355 -19.83 3.20 13.05
C LEU A 355 -21.30 2.90 13.34
N GLU A 356 -22.00 3.82 14.01
CA GLU A 356 -23.44 3.71 14.29
C GLU A 356 -24.27 3.67 13.00
N ARG A 357 -24.03 4.59 12.05
CA ARG A 357 -24.73 4.63 10.76
C ARG A 357 -24.49 3.39 9.91
N LEU A 358 -23.28 2.83 9.95
CA LEU A 358 -22.95 1.60 9.20
C LEU A 358 -23.31 0.31 9.95
N ASN A 359 -23.86 0.42 11.16
CA ASN A 359 -24.15 -0.70 12.06
C ASN A 359 -22.92 -1.62 12.26
N VAL A 360 -21.78 -1.00 12.59
CA VAL A 360 -20.52 -1.69 12.87
C VAL A 360 -20.17 -1.49 14.34
N GLU A 361 -20.08 -2.60 15.10
CA GLU A 361 -19.68 -2.56 16.51
C GLU A 361 -18.27 -1.93 16.69
N ASP A 362 -18.04 -1.25 17.82
CA ASP A 362 -16.70 -0.78 18.17
C ASP A 362 -15.70 -1.96 18.30
N PRO A 363 -14.48 -1.85 17.74
CA PRO A 363 -13.47 -2.92 17.83
C PRO A 363 -13.10 -3.30 19.26
N LEU A 364 -12.94 -2.34 20.18
CA LEU A 364 -12.54 -2.61 21.56
C LEU A 364 -13.65 -3.34 22.32
N LEU A 365 -14.91 -2.92 22.14
CA LEU A 365 -16.05 -3.58 22.78
C LEU A 365 -16.15 -5.05 22.35
N SER A 366 -16.01 -5.32 21.05
CA SER A 366 -16.01 -6.67 20.49
C SER A 366 -14.89 -7.55 21.07
N LEU A 367 -13.70 -6.98 21.26
CA LEU A 367 -12.56 -7.68 21.87
C LEU A 367 -12.80 -7.96 23.35
N LEU A 368 -13.35 -7.00 24.11
CA LEU A 368 -13.67 -7.15 25.53
C LEU A 368 -14.68 -8.27 25.75
N GLN A 369 -15.77 -8.31 24.98
CA GLN A 369 -16.77 -9.38 25.05
C GLN A 369 -16.14 -10.75 24.79
N ARG A 370 -15.21 -10.86 23.83
CA ARG A 370 -14.49 -12.11 23.56
C ARG A 370 -13.57 -12.51 24.72
N SER A 371 -12.87 -11.55 25.32
CA SER A 371 -12.04 -11.79 26.51
C SER A 371 -12.90 -12.27 27.70
N GLN A 372 -14.04 -11.64 27.95
CA GLN A 372 -14.99 -12.03 29.01
C GLN A 372 -15.55 -13.44 28.78
N LYS A 373 -16.00 -13.76 27.55
CA LYS A 373 -16.48 -15.11 27.20
C LYS A 373 -15.41 -16.18 27.43
N LEU A 374 -14.16 -15.87 27.08
CA LEU A 374 -13.05 -16.79 27.30
C LEU A 374 -12.72 -16.95 28.79
N LEU A 375 -12.77 -15.88 29.57
CA LEU A 375 -12.57 -15.93 31.01
C LEU A 375 -13.61 -16.82 31.69
N VAL A 376 -14.90 -16.63 31.36
CA VAL A 376 -16.00 -17.46 31.87
C VAL A 376 -15.78 -18.93 31.49
N LYS A 377 -15.53 -19.20 30.21
CA LYS A 377 -15.27 -20.57 29.72
C LYS A 377 -14.07 -21.23 30.42
N THR A 378 -13.00 -20.48 30.66
CA THR A 378 -11.81 -21.00 31.34
C THR A 378 -12.11 -21.27 32.81
N ARG A 379 -12.94 -20.43 33.45
CA ARG A 379 -13.30 -20.53 34.88
C ARG A 379 -14.22 -21.71 35.16
N GLU A 380 -15.15 -21.99 34.26
CA GLU A 380 -16.10 -23.09 34.36
C GLU A 380 -15.51 -24.44 33.94
N SER A 381 -14.34 -24.44 33.31
CA SER A 381 -13.69 -25.66 32.85
C SER A 381 -13.11 -26.48 34.02
N SER A 382 -13.44 -27.77 34.07
CA SER A 382 -12.80 -28.74 34.97
C SER A 382 -11.50 -29.34 34.42
N ASP A 383 -11.14 -29.01 33.18
CA ASP A 383 -9.92 -29.51 32.53
C ASP A 383 -8.66 -28.85 33.11
N PRO A 384 -7.71 -29.61 33.69
CA PRO A 384 -6.50 -29.07 34.31
C PRO A 384 -5.53 -28.41 33.32
N MET A 385 -5.65 -28.69 32.02
CA MET A 385 -4.87 -28.02 30.97
C MET A 385 -5.45 -26.66 30.59
N VAL A 386 -6.66 -26.35 31.03
CA VAL A 386 -7.37 -25.09 30.76
C VAL A 386 -7.42 -24.23 32.03
N ALA A 387 -7.95 -24.76 33.13
CA ALA A 387 -8.24 -24.01 34.35
C ALA A 387 -7.03 -23.93 35.30
N ARG A 388 -5.96 -23.29 34.84
CA ARG A 388 -4.75 -23.10 35.67
C ARG A 388 -4.83 -21.81 36.47
N PRO A 389 -4.62 -21.81 37.80
CA PRO A 389 -4.73 -20.62 38.63
C PRO A 389 -3.87 -19.44 38.14
N ARG A 390 -2.63 -19.72 37.73
CA ARG A 390 -1.70 -18.72 37.20
C ARG A 390 -2.16 -18.08 35.90
N ILE A 391 -2.68 -18.90 34.98
CA ILE A 391 -3.25 -18.43 33.71
C ILE A 391 -4.53 -17.64 33.98
N MET A 392 -5.39 -18.14 34.88
CA MET A 392 -6.63 -17.47 35.27
C MET A 392 -6.37 -16.06 35.80
N HIS A 393 -5.44 -15.91 36.73
CA HIS A 393 -5.06 -14.59 37.27
C HIS A 393 -4.56 -13.65 36.17
N TRP A 394 -3.78 -14.17 35.22
CA TRP A 394 -3.29 -13.40 34.08
C TRP A 394 -4.42 -12.98 33.12
N LEU A 395 -5.40 -13.87 32.87
CA LEU A 395 -6.60 -13.58 32.06
C LEU A 395 -7.46 -12.47 32.69
N VAL A 396 -7.67 -12.55 34.01
CA VAL A 396 -8.40 -11.51 34.76
C VAL A 396 -7.71 -10.17 34.58
N HIS A 397 -6.41 -10.10 34.84
CA HIS A 397 -5.63 -8.85 34.77
C HIS A 397 -5.77 -8.12 33.43
N PHE A 398 -5.56 -8.79 32.29
CA PHE A 398 -5.67 -8.07 31.01
C PHE A 398 -7.13 -7.82 30.60
N THR A 399 -8.10 -8.62 31.09
CA THR A 399 -9.53 -8.36 30.85
C THR A 399 -9.96 -7.08 31.57
N GLU A 400 -9.53 -6.91 32.82
CA GLU A 400 -9.69 -5.66 33.58
C GLU A 400 -8.96 -4.49 32.93
N SER A 401 -7.73 -4.71 32.45
CA SER A 401 -6.98 -3.68 31.72
C SER A 401 -7.70 -3.23 30.45
N LYS A 402 -8.30 -4.15 29.68
CA LYS A 402 -9.15 -3.80 28.52
C LYS A 402 -10.42 -3.08 28.93
N LEU A 403 -11.07 -3.49 30.02
CA LEU A 403 -12.25 -2.82 30.55
C LEU A 403 -11.91 -1.36 30.94
N ALA A 404 -10.77 -1.12 31.58
CA ALA A 404 -10.30 0.22 31.88
C ALA A 404 -10.05 1.09 30.63
N LEU A 405 -9.73 0.50 29.48
CA LEU A 405 -9.60 1.25 28.23
C LEU A 405 -10.97 1.69 27.66
N THR A 406 -12.06 1.02 28.03
CA THR A 406 -13.41 1.40 27.54
C THR A 406 -13.94 2.68 28.19
N SER A 407 -13.61 2.95 29.46
CA SER A 407 -14.02 4.18 30.15
C SER A 407 -13.35 5.45 29.60
N HIS A 408 -12.21 5.31 28.92
CA HIS A 408 -11.52 6.41 28.24
C HIS A 408 -12.10 6.76 26.86
N LEU A 409 -12.91 5.87 26.26
CA LEU A 409 -13.65 6.17 25.02
C LEU A 409 -14.77 7.19 25.28
N ASP A 410 -15.33 7.26 26.49
CA ASP A 410 -16.36 8.25 26.83
C ASP A 410 -15.79 9.63 27.18
N ARG A 411 -14.54 9.74 27.66
CA ARG A 411 -13.91 11.02 28.03
C ARG A 411 -13.21 11.76 26.88
N THR A 412 -12.86 11.06 25.79
CA THR A 412 -12.24 11.68 24.59
C THR A 412 -13.26 12.24 23.60
N VAL A 413 -14.54 12.23 23.97
CA VAL A 413 -15.70 12.60 23.13
C VAL A 413 -16.14 14.07 23.35
N ALA A 414 -15.53 14.81 24.28
CA ALA A 414 -15.96 16.18 24.61
C ALA A 414 -15.06 17.33 24.12
N GLU A 415 -13.82 17.11 23.66
CA GLU A 415 -12.96 18.23 23.21
C GLU A 415 -12.11 17.91 21.98
N PRO A 416 -12.02 18.83 21.00
CA PRO A 416 -11.01 18.76 19.96
C PRO A 416 -9.63 19.07 20.57
N LEU A 417 -8.73 18.09 20.56
CA LEU A 417 -7.35 18.28 20.98
C LEU A 417 -6.60 19.23 20.01
N VAL A 418 -6.62 20.52 20.33
CA VAL A 418 -5.57 21.47 19.96
C VAL A 418 -4.38 21.19 20.88
N ILE A 419 -3.28 20.69 20.34
CA ILE A 419 -2.04 20.51 21.10
C ILE A 419 -1.33 21.86 21.12
N ASN A 420 -1.59 22.67 22.14
CA ASN A 420 -0.67 23.73 22.54
C ASN A 420 0.41 23.13 23.46
N PRO A 421 1.71 23.36 23.21
CA PRO A 421 2.76 22.94 24.13
C PRO A 421 2.71 23.79 25.40
N SER A 422 2.64 23.14 26.56
CA SER A 422 2.73 23.76 27.88
C SER A 422 4.14 24.30 28.15
N PRO A 423 4.29 25.49 28.76
CA PRO A 423 5.59 26.11 29.04
C PRO A 423 6.18 25.59 30.35
N GLN A 424 6.80 24.42 30.35
CA GLN A 424 7.61 23.95 31.51
C GLN A 424 8.94 23.29 31.14
N ASP A 425 9.34 23.25 29.86
CA ASP A 425 10.61 22.63 29.44
C ASP A 425 11.64 23.64 28.87
N ALA A 426 11.51 24.93 29.18
CA ALA A 426 12.31 26.00 28.56
C ALA A 426 13.55 26.46 29.35
N ASP A 427 13.92 25.81 30.46
CA ASP A 427 15.18 26.09 31.16
C ASP A 427 16.06 24.84 31.15
N LEU A 428 17.37 25.06 30.97
CA LEU A 428 18.47 24.09 30.87
C LEU A 428 18.99 23.79 29.45
N GLN A 429 19.10 24.79 28.56
CA GLN A 429 20.10 24.75 27.46
C GLN A 429 20.68 26.14 27.18
N SER A 430 21.33 26.74 28.18
CA SER A 430 22.23 27.87 27.99
C SER A 430 23.58 27.52 28.60
N GLU A 431 24.42 26.84 27.85
CA GLU A 431 25.87 26.92 28.02
C GLU A 431 26.59 26.29 26.81
N ALA A 432 27.60 27.01 26.32
CA ALA A 432 28.60 26.62 25.32
C ALA A 432 28.20 26.63 23.84
N ILE A 433 28.00 27.84 23.29
CA ILE A 433 28.55 28.19 21.97
C ILE A 433 29.61 29.26 22.20
N ALA A 434 30.87 28.88 22.09
CA ALA A 434 31.99 29.79 21.89
C ALA A 434 33.08 29.06 21.11
N ALA A 435 33.20 29.38 19.81
CA ALA A 435 34.47 29.75 19.16
C ALA A 435 34.39 29.63 17.62
N ALA A 436 34.50 30.81 17.00
CA ALA A 436 35.31 31.14 15.81
C ALA A 436 34.88 30.70 14.39
N SER A 437 34.59 31.74 13.60
CA SER A 437 34.61 31.86 12.13
C SER A 437 36.06 31.97 11.58
N PRO A 438 36.29 32.46 10.32
CA PRO A 438 36.47 31.72 9.07
C PRO A 438 37.90 31.94 8.49
N THR A 439 38.25 31.47 7.28
CA THR A 439 38.65 32.30 6.09
C THR A 439 39.20 31.44 4.91
N LEU A 440 39.01 32.00 3.69
CA LEU A 440 39.84 31.94 2.46
C LEU A 440 39.71 30.78 1.43
N LEU A 441 39.13 31.15 0.28
CA LEU A 441 39.36 30.65 -1.09
C LEU A 441 40.68 31.25 -1.65
N PRO A 442 41.31 30.69 -2.71
CA PRO A 442 40.93 31.03 -4.10
C PRO A 442 41.19 29.96 -5.18
N GLY A 443 40.32 29.95 -6.20
CA GLY A 443 40.75 30.14 -7.60
C GLY A 443 41.12 28.94 -8.49
N PRO A 444 41.01 29.09 -9.83
CA PRO A 444 40.49 28.07 -10.75
C PRO A 444 41.48 27.66 -11.87
N LEU A 445 41.06 26.81 -12.83
CA LEU A 445 41.09 27.08 -14.30
C LEU A 445 40.91 25.82 -15.20
N LYS A 446 40.04 26.00 -16.22
CA LYS A 446 40.12 25.62 -17.65
C LYS A 446 40.03 24.15 -18.14
N GLY A 447 39.15 23.95 -19.14
CA GLY A 447 39.55 23.32 -20.42
C GLY A 447 38.66 22.22 -21.03
N VAL A 448 37.74 22.63 -21.92
CA VAL A 448 37.01 21.90 -23.02
C VAL A 448 38.05 21.28 -24.03
N PRO A 449 37.75 20.46 -25.10
CA PRO A 449 36.44 20.10 -25.70
C PRO A 449 36.24 18.73 -26.42
N TYR A 450 34.95 18.47 -26.74
CA TYR A 450 34.28 17.82 -27.89
C TYR A 450 34.90 16.71 -28.77
N GLY A 451 34.04 15.74 -29.11
CA GLY A 451 34.11 14.95 -30.35
C GLY A 451 32.95 13.95 -30.52
N ALA A 452 32.11 14.15 -31.54
CA ALA A 452 31.10 13.21 -32.08
C ALA A 452 31.35 13.12 -33.61
N PRO A 453 30.50 12.50 -34.45
CA PRO A 453 29.87 11.16 -34.49
C PRO A 453 30.13 10.47 -35.87
N VAL A 454 29.80 9.18 -36.10
CA VAL A 454 29.56 8.63 -37.48
C VAL A 454 28.55 7.46 -37.47
N ALA A 455 27.76 7.38 -38.56
CA ALA A 455 26.59 6.56 -38.84
C ALA A 455 26.81 5.42 -39.89
N GLY A 456 25.77 4.57 -40.09
CA GLY A 456 25.52 3.73 -41.29
C GLY A 456 25.18 2.25 -40.96
N LYS A 457 24.29 1.48 -41.61
CA LYS A 457 23.44 1.57 -42.83
C LYS A 457 22.32 0.47 -42.79
N HIS A 458 21.27 0.67 -43.60
CA HIS A 458 20.06 -0.16 -43.92
C HIS A 458 20.34 -1.57 -44.49
N GLY A 459 19.46 -2.58 -44.61
CA GLY A 459 17.99 -2.87 -44.53
C GLY A 459 17.81 -4.38 -44.94
N PRO A 460 16.64 -4.94 -45.37
CA PRO A 460 15.23 -4.53 -45.29
C PRO A 460 14.34 -5.60 -44.60
N ARG A 461 13.22 -5.23 -43.95
CA ARG A 461 12.07 -6.14 -43.79
C ARG A 461 10.76 -5.36 -43.78
N THR A 462 9.86 -5.83 -44.63
CA THR A 462 8.51 -5.35 -44.85
C THR A 462 7.59 -5.62 -43.66
N THR A 463 6.69 -4.65 -43.46
CA THR A 463 5.31 -4.76 -42.93
C THR A 463 5.07 -5.03 -41.43
N ARG A 464 4.42 -4.02 -40.82
CA ARG A 464 3.54 -3.99 -39.63
C ARG A 464 4.19 -4.21 -38.25
N PHE A 465 4.51 -3.11 -37.54
CA PHE A 465 4.83 -3.18 -36.10
C PHE A 465 4.33 -1.95 -35.30
N SER A 466 3.75 -2.25 -34.14
CA SER A 466 3.11 -1.42 -33.12
C SER A 466 4.07 -0.62 -32.23
N CYS A 467 3.60 0.48 -31.64
CA CYS A 467 4.31 1.21 -30.58
C CYS A 467 4.31 0.41 -29.25
N PRO A 468 5.47 0.13 -28.61
CA PRO A 468 5.55 -0.77 -27.46
C PRO A 468 5.11 -0.17 -26.11
N THR A 469 4.51 1.03 -26.09
CA THR A 469 4.35 1.78 -24.83
C THR A 469 2.96 2.39 -24.58
N CYS A 470 1.98 2.32 -25.50
CA CYS A 470 0.76 3.14 -25.32
C CYS A 470 -0.62 2.60 -25.75
N ASP A 471 -0.80 1.35 -26.19
CA ASP A 471 -2.14 0.75 -26.50
C ASP A 471 -3.14 1.72 -27.17
N LEU A 472 -2.75 2.33 -28.30
CA LEU A 472 -3.54 3.35 -29.01
C LEU A 472 -3.68 2.97 -30.49
N TRP A 473 -4.91 2.99 -31.00
CA TRP A 473 -5.23 2.73 -32.41
C TRP A 473 -6.26 3.75 -32.93
N PHE A 474 -6.04 4.24 -34.15
CA PHE A 474 -6.96 5.07 -34.92
C PHE A 474 -7.57 4.22 -36.05
N PRO A 475 -8.84 4.42 -36.44
CA PRO A 475 -9.41 3.78 -37.64
C PRO A 475 -8.69 4.27 -38.91
N ASP A 476 -8.80 3.56 -40.03
CA ASP A 476 -8.02 3.80 -41.26
C ASP A 476 -8.22 5.23 -41.85
N LEU A 477 -7.24 5.71 -42.62
CA LEU A 477 -7.20 7.07 -43.18
C LEU A 477 -8.35 7.32 -44.17
N ASP A 478 -8.79 6.28 -44.87
CA ASP A 478 -9.91 6.28 -45.81
C ASP A 478 -11.27 6.48 -45.14
N THR A 479 -11.35 6.25 -43.84
CA THR A 479 -12.59 6.29 -43.08
C THR A 479 -12.97 7.72 -42.67
N VAL A 480 -11.98 8.57 -42.36
CA VAL A 480 -12.16 9.98 -41.95
C VAL A 480 -12.16 10.95 -43.14
N SER A 481 -11.48 10.60 -44.23
CA SER A 481 -11.35 11.46 -45.42
C SER A 481 -12.67 11.67 -46.17
N ALA A 482 -13.54 10.65 -46.24
CA ALA A 482 -14.79 10.76 -47.00
C ALA A 482 -16.03 11.13 -46.13
N LEU A 483 -15.78 11.79 -44.99
CA LEU A 483 -16.74 12.70 -44.33
C LEU A 483 -16.58 14.15 -44.84
N ARG A 484 -15.66 14.41 -45.79
CA ARG A 484 -15.19 15.78 -46.10
C ARG A 484 -15.04 16.10 -47.58
N SER A 485 -15.52 15.25 -48.49
CA SER A 485 -15.40 15.48 -49.93
C SER A 485 -16.73 15.89 -50.57
N HIS A 486 -17.23 17.09 -50.26
CA HIS A 486 -18.09 17.83 -51.18
C HIS A 486 -18.01 19.33 -50.89
N ASN A 487 -16.99 19.97 -51.47
CA ASN A 487 -17.06 21.33 -52.00
C ASN A 487 -15.80 21.58 -52.82
N ASP A 488 -15.85 21.24 -54.10
CA ASP A 488 -15.05 21.91 -55.13
C ASP A 488 -15.92 22.09 -56.40
N PRO A 489 -15.95 23.29 -57.01
CA PRO A 489 -16.79 23.57 -58.15
C PRO A 489 -16.13 23.12 -59.47
N VAL A 490 -17.00 22.72 -60.40
CA VAL A 490 -16.71 22.25 -61.77
C VAL A 490 -15.90 23.28 -62.59
N ARG A 491 -14.98 22.79 -63.44
CA ARG A 491 -14.18 23.60 -64.39
C ARG A 491 -14.67 23.45 -65.84
N ALA A 492 -14.66 24.60 -66.55
CA ALA A 492 -14.31 24.85 -67.97
C ALA A 492 -15.47 25.33 -68.90
N PRO A 493 -15.21 26.10 -69.99
CA PRO A 493 -14.04 26.98 -70.31
C PRO A 493 -14.41 28.34 -70.98
N SER A 494 -13.54 29.38 -70.88
CA SER A 494 -13.03 30.20 -72.02
C SER A 494 -12.21 31.46 -71.61
N VAL A 495 -10.98 31.48 -72.12
CA VAL A 495 -9.89 32.49 -72.39
C VAL A 495 -10.35 33.92 -72.80
N PRO A 496 -9.54 35.02 -72.81
CA PRO A 496 -8.28 35.43 -72.13
C PRO A 496 -8.31 36.81 -71.37
N THR A 497 -7.23 37.08 -70.61
CA THR A 497 -6.50 38.34 -70.19
C THR A 497 -6.81 39.69 -70.92
N PRO A 498 -6.38 40.91 -70.44
CA PRO A 498 -5.38 41.22 -69.39
C PRO A 498 -5.60 42.48 -68.49
N ALA A 499 -4.64 42.68 -67.56
CA ALA A 499 -3.94 43.95 -67.24
C ALA A 499 -4.28 44.75 -65.95
N THR A 500 -3.21 44.90 -65.16
CA THR A 500 -2.64 46.13 -64.54
C THR A 500 -3.25 46.78 -63.29
N ALA A 501 -2.36 46.84 -62.28
CA ALA A 501 -1.90 48.03 -61.55
C ALA A 501 -2.82 48.67 -60.49
N ASP A 502 -2.41 48.44 -59.23
CA ASP A 502 -2.07 49.41 -58.18
C ASP A 502 -3.02 50.56 -57.76
N PRO A 503 -2.91 50.98 -56.48
CA PRO A 503 -3.95 51.63 -55.69
C PRO A 503 -3.81 53.18 -55.75
N PRO A 504 -4.63 54.00 -55.04
CA PRO A 504 -4.34 54.30 -53.62
C PRO A 504 -5.52 54.87 -52.74
N GLN A 505 -5.23 54.90 -51.43
CA GLN A 505 -5.47 55.97 -50.44
C GLN A 505 -6.87 56.49 -50.04
N GLU A 506 -7.03 56.57 -48.71
CA GLU A 506 -7.58 57.70 -47.89
C GLU A 506 -9.06 58.08 -48.08
N SER A 507 -9.86 58.52 -47.11
CA SER A 507 -9.74 58.86 -45.69
C SER A 507 -11.16 59.18 -45.16
N LEU A 508 -11.29 59.26 -43.82
CA LEU A 508 -12.22 60.13 -43.06
C LEU A 508 -13.75 60.01 -43.22
N GLY A 509 -14.46 59.89 -42.07
CA GLY A 509 -15.90 60.12 -42.03
C GLY A 509 -16.60 59.74 -40.72
N THR A 510 -16.38 60.55 -39.68
CA THR A 510 -17.13 60.60 -38.41
C THR A 510 -18.59 61.00 -38.64
N THR A 511 -19.57 60.43 -37.93
CA THR A 511 -20.58 61.21 -37.16
C THR A 511 -21.53 60.35 -36.32
N VAL A 512 -21.89 60.98 -35.20
CA VAL A 512 -22.66 60.59 -34.02
C VAL A 512 -24.17 60.76 -34.26
N LEU A 513 -25.01 60.01 -33.54
CA LEU A 513 -26.29 60.54 -33.02
C LEU A 513 -26.65 59.84 -31.69
N GLU A 514 -26.93 60.69 -30.70
CA GLU A 514 -27.41 60.43 -29.34
C GLU A 514 -28.91 60.04 -29.33
N GLU A 515 -29.39 59.36 -28.28
CA GLU A 515 -30.24 59.98 -27.24
C GLU A 515 -30.81 58.96 -26.22
N GLN A 516 -30.49 59.24 -24.97
CA GLN A 516 -31.37 59.42 -23.79
C GLN A 516 -32.16 58.27 -23.12
N ILE A 517 -32.03 58.35 -21.79
CA ILE A 517 -32.63 57.61 -20.67
C ILE A 517 -33.82 58.44 -20.13
N PRO A 518 -34.72 57.86 -19.32
CA PRO A 518 -35.04 58.56 -18.08
C PRO A 518 -34.95 57.68 -16.82
N ALA A 519 -34.54 58.35 -15.74
CA ALA A 519 -34.39 57.86 -14.38
C ALA A 519 -35.62 58.19 -13.53
N THR A 520 -35.81 57.51 -12.40
CA THR A 520 -36.15 58.20 -11.15
C THR A 520 -35.78 57.37 -9.91
N VAL A 521 -35.43 58.11 -8.86
CA VAL A 521 -34.68 57.76 -7.66
C VAL A 521 -35.61 57.78 -6.44
N THR A 522 -35.29 57.05 -5.38
CA THR A 522 -35.47 57.54 -4.00
C THR A 522 -34.49 56.84 -3.05
N GLU A 523 -33.63 57.63 -2.41
CA GLU A 523 -32.76 57.28 -1.28
C GLU A 523 -33.51 57.38 0.05
N VAL A 524 -32.97 56.78 1.13
CA VAL A 524 -32.56 57.45 2.39
C VAL A 524 -31.88 56.43 3.35
N THR A 525 -30.56 56.56 3.45
CA THR A 525 -29.69 56.75 4.64
C THR A 525 -29.91 55.99 5.96
N THR A 526 -28.84 55.36 6.48
CA THR A 526 -28.22 55.71 7.79
C THR A 526 -26.75 55.24 7.88
N THR A 527 -25.94 56.08 8.51
CA THR A 527 -24.47 56.15 8.56
C THR A 527 -23.88 55.69 9.90
N ALA A 528 -22.66 55.12 9.92
CA ALA A 528 -21.65 55.38 10.97
C ALA A 528 -20.22 54.95 10.56
N THR A 529 -19.29 55.90 10.70
CA THR A 529 -17.84 56.00 10.46
C THR A 529 -17.00 55.16 11.47
N ALA A 530 -15.76 54.70 11.25
CA ALA A 530 -14.46 55.35 10.97
C ALA A 530 -13.32 54.25 10.91
N PRO A 531 -12.00 54.55 10.82
CA PRO A 531 -11.23 55.48 9.99
C PRO A 531 -10.24 54.77 9.03
N VAL A 532 -9.74 55.52 8.05
CA VAL A 532 -8.64 55.11 7.15
C VAL A 532 -7.28 55.33 7.83
N VAL A 533 -6.43 54.31 7.78
CA VAL A 533 -4.97 54.40 7.98
C VAL A 533 -4.31 53.76 6.75
N PRO A 534 -3.29 54.38 6.13
CA PRO A 534 -2.72 53.89 4.88
C PRO A 534 -1.82 52.68 5.13
N TYR A 535 -2.13 51.53 4.53
CA TYR A 535 -1.21 50.41 4.42
C TYR A 535 -0.65 50.35 3.01
N THR A 536 0.56 50.87 2.85
CA THR A 536 1.48 50.47 1.79
C THR A 536 1.86 49.00 2.01
N VAL A 537 1.28 48.09 1.22
CA VAL A 537 1.79 46.72 1.11
C VAL A 537 2.56 46.62 -0.20
N ALA A 538 3.88 46.72 -0.10
CA ALA A 538 4.78 46.24 -1.13
C ALA A 538 4.47 44.77 -1.43
N ALA A 539 4.44 44.41 -2.71
CA ALA A 539 4.25 43.04 -3.16
C ALA A 539 5.21 42.07 -2.44
N PRO A 540 4.76 40.89 -1.97
CA PRO A 540 5.69 39.86 -1.53
C PRO A 540 6.36 39.27 -2.78
N THR A 541 7.51 39.83 -3.13
CA THR A 541 8.45 39.23 -4.05
C THR A 541 9.18 38.11 -3.30
N GLY A 542 9.10 36.89 -3.84
CA GLY A 542 9.89 35.74 -3.40
C GLY A 542 9.17 34.82 -2.40
N SER A 543 9.06 33.54 -2.76
CA SER A 543 8.85 32.49 -1.77
C SER A 543 10.05 32.53 -0.81
N PRO A 544 9.88 32.34 0.52
CA PRO A 544 11.00 32.24 1.45
C PRO A 544 11.97 31.07 1.14
N LEU A 545 11.62 30.22 0.17
CA LEU A 545 12.45 29.14 -0.36
C LEU A 545 13.35 29.58 -1.53
N ASP A 546 13.02 30.65 -2.26
CA ASP A 546 13.74 31.07 -3.47
C ASP A 546 15.15 31.61 -3.14
N GLY A 547 15.33 32.18 -1.95
CA GLY A 547 16.65 32.60 -1.43
C GLY A 547 17.46 31.48 -0.75
N LEU A 548 16.89 30.28 -0.61
CA LEU A 548 17.52 29.17 0.10
C LEU A 548 18.04 28.09 -0.86
N LEU A 549 17.46 27.91 -2.04
CA LEU A 549 17.80 26.81 -2.93
C LEU A 549 18.94 27.17 -3.90
N PRO A 550 20.04 26.39 -3.96
CA PRO A 550 21.14 26.70 -4.87
C PRO A 550 20.79 26.42 -6.33
N GLU A 551 21.15 27.35 -7.21
CA GLU A 551 20.92 27.22 -8.65
C GLU A 551 21.85 26.19 -9.33
N LYS A 552 23.02 25.91 -8.74
CA LYS A 552 24.03 24.99 -9.31
C LYS A 552 24.10 23.65 -8.56
N PRO A 553 24.16 22.49 -9.25
CA PRO A 553 24.20 21.15 -8.65
C PRO A 553 25.29 20.93 -7.58
N GLU A 554 26.45 21.55 -7.77
CA GLU A 554 27.61 21.47 -6.88
C GLU A 554 27.39 22.15 -5.52
N ASP A 555 26.54 23.17 -5.48
CA ASP A 555 26.22 23.92 -4.26
C ASP A 555 25.14 23.22 -3.41
N TRP A 556 24.45 22.21 -3.94
CA TRP A 556 23.46 21.42 -3.20
C TRP A 556 24.06 20.64 -2.04
N LEU A 557 25.31 20.18 -2.17
CA LEU A 557 26.03 19.54 -1.06
C LEU A 557 26.30 20.53 0.07
N ARG A 558 26.58 21.79 -0.27
CA ARG A 558 26.82 22.87 0.71
C ARG A 558 25.53 23.31 1.36
N PHE A 559 24.46 23.45 0.59
CA PHE A 559 23.11 23.76 1.07
C PHE A 559 22.53 22.65 1.94
N ALA A 560 22.63 21.38 1.52
CA ALA A 560 22.19 20.25 2.30
C ALA A 560 22.93 20.15 3.63
N ARG A 561 24.17 20.66 3.74
CA ARG A 561 24.94 20.73 5.00
C ARG A 561 24.61 21.94 5.87
N GLN A 562 23.83 22.91 5.39
CA GLN A 562 23.40 24.05 6.21
C GLN A 562 22.50 23.57 7.36
N PRO A 563 22.64 24.11 8.58
CA PRO A 563 21.90 23.62 9.76
C PRO A 563 20.38 23.66 9.57
N LYS A 564 19.87 24.70 8.91
CA LYS A 564 18.43 24.91 8.67
C LYS A 564 17.86 23.93 7.64
N ALA A 565 18.63 23.61 6.60
CA ALA A 565 18.29 22.58 5.61
C ALA A 565 18.39 21.17 6.21
N GLN A 566 19.41 20.90 7.05
CA GLN A 566 19.53 19.65 7.82
C GLN A 566 18.34 19.46 8.76
N GLU A 567 17.87 20.52 9.43
CA GLU A 567 16.70 20.47 10.32
C GLU A 567 15.42 20.12 9.55
N LEU A 568 15.20 20.74 8.38
CA LEU A 568 14.07 20.43 7.48
C LEU A 568 14.17 19.02 6.87
N LEU A 569 15.34 18.59 6.40
CA LEU A 569 15.53 17.23 5.86
C LEU A 569 15.34 16.14 6.93
N ARG A 570 15.64 16.44 8.21
CA ARG A 570 15.36 15.56 9.34
C ARG A 570 13.87 15.51 9.72
N GLN A 571 13.04 16.37 9.11
CA GLN A 571 11.58 16.40 9.22
C GLN A 571 10.89 15.62 8.09
N PHE A 572 11.64 14.98 7.19
CA PHE A 572 11.11 14.21 6.07
C PHE A 572 11.22 12.68 6.27
N CYS A 573 10.13 11.94 6.00
CA CYS A 573 10.12 10.48 6.05
C CYS A 573 10.33 9.86 4.66
N THR A 574 11.44 9.13 4.50
CA THR A 574 11.88 8.50 3.25
C THR A 574 11.14 7.19 2.94
N THR A 575 10.39 6.65 3.91
CA THR A 575 9.58 5.42 3.75
C THR A 575 8.17 5.71 3.23
N CYS A 576 7.60 6.88 3.51
CA CYS A 576 6.22 7.22 3.13
C CYS A 576 6.10 8.54 2.32
N GLY A 577 7.18 9.32 2.20
CA GLY A 577 7.23 10.58 1.45
C GLY A 577 6.50 11.75 2.09
N GLN A 578 6.25 11.73 3.41
CA GLN A 578 5.59 12.83 4.13
C GLN A 578 6.58 13.72 4.87
N TRP A 579 6.33 15.04 4.80
CA TRP A 579 6.95 16.05 5.66
C TRP A 579 6.22 16.08 6.99
N LEU A 580 6.96 16.02 8.09
CA LEU A 580 6.45 15.83 9.43
C LEU A 580 6.89 17.00 10.30
N VAL A 581 5.98 17.44 11.18
CA VAL A 581 6.07 18.72 11.91
C VAL A 581 7.33 18.86 12.80
N SER A 582 8.06 17.76 13.08
CA SER A 582 9.32 17.82 13.84
C SER A 582 10.21 16.59 13.60
N VAL A 583 11.51 16.70 13.91
CA VAL A 583 12.47 15.58 13.87
C VAL A 583 12.09 14.47 14.86
N LYS A 584 11.44 14.81 15.98
CA LYS A 584 10.84 13.85 16.92
C LYS A 584 9.71 13.06 16.25
N SER A 585 8.87 13.73 15.46
CA SER A 585 7.78 13.12 14.68
C SER A 585 8.31 12.19 13.59
N VAL A 586 9.42 12.53 12.94
CA VAL A 586 10.10 11.64 11.98
C VAL A 586 10.67 10.40 12.65
N LYS A 587 11.34 10.53 13.80
CA LYS A 587 11.82 9.36 14.56
C LYS A 587 10.66 8.48 15.03
N LEU A 588 9.52 9.05 15.41
CA LEU A 588 8.31 8.31 15.76
C LEU A 588 7.68 7.62 14.53
N HIS A 589 7.72 8.29 13.39
CA HIS A 589 7.20 7.82 12.12
C HIS A 589 8.06 6.69 11.52
N TYR A 590 9.39 6.78 11.55
CA TYR A 590 10.26 5.64 11.20
C TYR A 590 10.13 4.49 12.20
N ARG A 591 9.97 4.77 13.50
CA ARG A 591 9.72 3.72 14.50
C ARG A 591 8.39 2.98 14.29
N SER A 592 7.43 3.60 13.61
CA SER A 592 6.15 2.99 13.22
C SER A 592 6.16 2.38 11.81
N GLY A 593 7.05 2.82 10.91
CA GLY A 593 7.23 2.27 9.56
C GLY A 593 8.24 1.11 9.42
N ASN A 594 9.32 1.07 10.21
CA ASN A 594 10.42 0.09 10.06
C ASN A 594 10.27 -1.21 10.88
N ARG A 595 9.06 -1.77 11.01
CA ARG A 595 8.89 -3.13 11.59
C ARG A 595 8.19 -4.14 10.68
N GLY A 596 8.18 -3.88 9.37
CA GLY A 596 7.59 -4.79 8.38
C GLY A 596 8.28 -4.74 7.04
N SER A 597 9.50 -5.28 6.94
CA SER A 597 10.07 -5.83 5.70
C SER A 597 11.48 -6.39 5.97
N ASP A 598 11.53 -7.64 6.42
CA ASP A 598 12.66 -8.51 6.12
C ASP A 598 12.08 -9.66 5.27
N VAL A 599 12.04 -9.42 3.96
CA VAL A 599 11.99 -10.49 2.95
C VAL A 599 13.42 -10.55 2.40
N PRO A 600 14.06 -11.72 2.37
CA PRO A 600 15.43 -11.83 1.86
C PRO A 600 15.41 -11.65 0.33
N ASP A 601 16.03 -10.58 -0.14
CA ASP A 601 16.26 -10.35 -1.56
C ASP A 601 17.41 -11.24 -2.02
N ASN A 602 17.08 -12.20 -2.87
CA ASN A 602 18.00 -13.17 -3.44
C ASN A 602 18.60 -12.53 -4.71
N ARG A 603 19.60 -11.66 -4.55
CA ARG A 603 20.44 -11.16 -5.66
C ARG A 603 21.90 -11.10 -5.25
N ASN A 604 22.66 -12.05 -5.77
CA ASN A 604 24.13 -12.06 -5.72
C ASN A 604 24.69 -10.82 -6.45
N GLY A 605 25.39 -9.96 -5.71
CA GLY A 605 26.20 -8.87 -6.26
C GLY A 605 26.85 -8.07 -5.12
N PRO A 606 28.16 -7.74 -5.18
CA PRO A 606 28.87 -7.13 -4.07
C PRO A 606 28.58 -5.62 -4.02
N SER A 607 27.48 -5.22 -3.36
CA SER A 607 27.25 -3.80 -3.07
C SER A 607 27.82 -3.46 -1.69
N LYS A 608 29.05 -2.92 -1.67
CA LYS A 608 29.63 -2.24 -0.51
C LYS A 608 28.63 -1.19 0.00
N MET A 609 28.14 -1.31 1.23
CA MET A 609 27.46 -0.19 1.89
C MET A 609 28.44 1.00 1.96
N PRO A 610 28.11 2.17 1.40
CA PRO A 610 29.02 3.28 1.44
C PRO A 610 28.87 4.04 2.77
N SER A 611 29.91 4.76 3.16
CA SER A 611 30.05 5.50 4.42
C SER A 611 28.87 6.44 4.73
N GLY A 612 28.76 6.91 5.98
CA GLY A 612 27.57 7.57 6.55
C GLY A 612 26.90 8.68 5.70
N ASP A 613 27.66 9.40 4.86
CA ASP A 613 27.13 10.42 3.95
C ASP A 613 26.33 9.84 2.77
N HIS A 614 26.71 8.65 2.27
CA HIS A 614 25.98 7.99 1.19
C HIS A 614 24.68 7.33 1.64
N ALA A 615 24.59 6.89 2.90
CA ALA A 615 23.34 6.37 3.46
C ALA A 615 22.27 7.47 3.57
N LEU A 616 22.68 8.72 3.78
CA LEU A 616 21.79 9.88 3.76
C LEU A 616 21.34 10.19 2.32
N LEU A 617 22.25 10.22 1.36
CA LEU A 617 21.92 10.43 -0.06
C LEU A 617 20.97 9.37 -0.61
N HIS A 618 21.17 8.10 -0.24
CA HIS A 618 20.28 7.00 -0.64
C HIS A 618 18.86 7.18 -0.07
N ARG A 619 18.75 7.66 1.17
CA ARG A 619 17.46 8.00 1.79
C ARG A 619 16.81 9.19 1.09
N VAL A 620 17.55 10.27 0.87
CA VAL A 620 17.04 11.47 0.16
C VAL A 620 16.54 11.09 -1.23
N ALA A 621 17.27 10.28 -1.98
CA ALA A 621 16.87 9.78 -3.29
C ALA A 621 15.56 8.96 -3.25
N LYS A 622 15.41 8.03 -2.29
CA LYS A 622 14.13 7.32 -2.09
C LYS A 622 13.00 8.29 -1.77
N ALA A 623 13.26 9.26 -0.92
CA ALA A 623 12.24 10.20 -0.49
C ALA A 623 11.80 11.15 -1.63
N LEU A 624 12.73 11.56 -2.50
CA LEU A 624 12.45 12.28 -3.74
C LEU A 624 11.55 11.48 -4.69
N ILE A 625 11.79 10.17 -4.85
CA ILE A 625 10.96 9.33 -5.70
C ILE A 625 9.53 9.22 -5.12
N VAL A 626 9.35 9.10 -3.79
CA VAL A 626 7.99 9.08 -3.19
C VAL A 626 7.28 10.42 -3.39
N GLN A 627 8.00 11.52 -3.19
CA GLN A 627 7.46 12.87 -3.39
C GLN A 627 7.07 13.09 -4.85
N ALA A 628 7.89 12.62 -5.79
CA ALA A 628 7.58 12.65 -7.22
C ALA A 628 6.31 11.84 -7.55
N ASP A 629 6.12 10.66 -6.95
CA ASP A 629 4.89 9.86 -7.13
C ASP A 629 3.64 10.58 -6.59
N TYR A 630 3.78 11.29 -5.47
CA TYR A 630 2.68 12.07 -4.89
C TYR A 630 2.33 13.29 -5.76
N LEU A 631 3.33 14.06 -6.18
CA LEU A 631 3.14 15.21 -7.06
C LEU A 631 2.57 14.80 -8.41
N SER A 632 3.02 13.68 -8.99
CA SER A 632 2.51 13.13 -10.25
C SER A 632 1.02 12.75 -10.15
N ARG A 633 0.58 12.22 -9.01
CA ARG A 633 -0.85 11.98 -8.74
C ARG A 633 -1.65 13.28 -8.64
N LEU A 634 -1.15 14.29 -7.94
CA LEU A 634 -1.84 15.60 -7.87
C LEU A 634 -1.88 16.28 -9.24
N GLN A 635 -0.82 16.14 -10.04
CA GLN A 635 -0.77 16.65 -11.40
C GLN A 635 -1.84 16.02 -12.29
N SER A 636 -2.12 14.72 -12.12
CA SER A 636 -3.16 14.03 -12.89
C SER A 636 -4.57 14.58 -12.71
N ASP A 637 -4.86 15.28 -11.61
CA ASP A 637 -6.19 15.84 -11.33
C ASP A 637 -6.50 17.11 -12.14
N HIS A 638 -5.48 17.81 -12.65
CA HIS A 638 -5.61 19.06 -13.41
C HIS A 638 -4.86 19.06 -14.75
N THR A 639 -4.43 17.87 -15.20
CA THR A 639 -3.71 17.70 -16.47
C THR A 639 -4.52 16.84 -17.43
N VAL A 640 -4.70 17.34 -18.64
CA VAL A 640 -5.42 16.66 -19.74
C VAL A 640 -4.47 16.44 -20.90
N ILE A 641 -4.46 15.22 -21.43
CA ILE A 641 -3.66 14.83 -22.57
C ILE A 641 -4.52 14.86 -23.83
N PHE A 642 -4.13 15.69 -24.79
CA PHE A 642 -4.74 15.81 -26.10
C PHE A 642 -3.92 15.00 -27.08
N THR A 643 -4.51 13.99 -27.70
CA THR A 643 -3.84 13.20 -28.75
C THR A 643 -4.56 13.41 -30.06
N PHE A 644 -3.86 14.01 -31.02
CA PHE A 644 -4.33 14.22 -32.38
C PHE A 644 -3.71 13.17 -33.29
N ARG A 645 -4.43 12.80 -34.34
CA ARG A 645 -3.84 12.10 -35.47
C ARG A 645 -3.02 13.08 -36.33
N THR A 646 -1.88 12.63 -36.83
CA THR A 646 -1.01 13.35 -37.78
C THR A 646 -1.04 12.68 -39.15
N GLY A 647 -0.78 13.46 -40.19
CA GLY A 647 -0.85 13.04 -41.59
C GLY A 647 -0.88 14.26 -42.51
N ASN A 648 -1.01 14.02 -43.82
CA ASN A 648 -1.10 15.08 -44.82
C ASN A 648 -2.57 15.35 -45.15
N GLY A 649 -3.09 16.49 -44.69
CA GLY A 649 -4.45 16.92 -44.99
C GLY A 649 -4.71 18.34 -44.45
N PRO A 650 -5.32 19.24 -45.25
CA PRO A 650 -5.45 20.66 -44.92
C PRO A 650 -6.35 20.96 -43.72
N GLN A 651 -7.10 19.97 -43.21
CA GLN A 651 -8.07 20.15 -42.14
C GLN A 651 -7.75 19.37 -40.85
N LEU A 652 -6.56 18.78 -40.77
CA LEU A 652 -6.06 18.17 -39.54
C LEU A 652 -5.69 19.25 -38.53
N MET A 653 -5.93 18.99 -37.25
CA MET A 653 -5.71 20.00 -36.21
C MET A 653 -4.25 20.37 -35.99
N VAL A 654 -3.32 19.45 -36.23
CA VAL A 654 -1.89 19.69 -35.97
C VAL A 654 -1.30 20.73 -36.94
N PRO A 655 -1.48 20.62 -38.27
CA PRO A 655 -1.10 21.67 -39.21
C PRO A 655 -1.75 23.03 -38.90
N LEU A 656 -3.05 23.07 -38.57
CA LEU A 656 -3.74 24.31 -38.23
C LEU A 656 -3.15 24.97 -36.96
N LEU A 657 -2.87 24.18 -35.91
CA LEU A 657 -2.21 24.69 -34.71
C LEU A 657 -0.77 25.16 -34.99
N GLN A 658 -0.07 24.54 -35.94
CA GLN A 658 1.26 24.98 -36.36
C GLN A 658 1.19 26.32 -37.11
N GLU A 659 0.23 26.50 -38.02
CA GLU A 659 -0.02 27.75 -38.72
C GLU A 659 -0.39 28.89 -37.76
N VAL A 660 -1.30 28.63 -36.82
CA VAL A 660 -1.62 29.60 -35.76
C VAL A 660 -0.38 29.95 -34.94
N ALA A 661 0.49 28.98 -34.67
CA ALA A 661 1.74 29.23 -33.95
C ALA A 661 2.76 30.03 -34.78
N THR A 662 2.86 29.84 -36.09
CA THR A 662 3.75 30.64 -36.96
C THR A 662 3.27 32.07 -37.05
N THR A 663 1.98 32.29 -37.33
CA THR A 663 1.36 33.62 -37.39
C THR A 663 1.52 34.37 -36.07
N TRP A 664 1.34 33.69 -34.94
CA TRP A 664 1.57 34.30 -33.62
C TRP A 664 3.04 34.70 -33.39
N ARG A 665 4.02 33.91 -33.87
CA ARG A 665 5.45 34.24 -33.76
C ARG A 665 5.82 35.45 -34.59
N GLU A 666 5.31 35.56 -35.82
CA GLU A 666 5.50 36.72 -36.69
C GLU A 666 4.91 37.99 -36.08
N GLN A 667 3.67 37.91 -35.57
CA GLN A 667 3.04 39.04 -34.88
C GLN A 667 3.78 39.43 -33.59
N ARG A 668 4.38 38.46 -32.89
CA ARG A 668 5.20 38.74 -31.70
C ARG A 668 6.49 39.49 -32.05
N GLN A 669 7.12 39.17 -33.18
CA GLN A 669 8.28 39.93 -33.67
C GLN A 669 7.90 41.38 -33.99
N GLN A 670 6.66 41.62 -34.39
CA GLN A 670 6.09 42.95 -34.62
C GLN A 670 5.49 43.60 -33.36
N ASN A 671 5.63 43.00 -32.16
CA ASN A 671 5.04 43.46 -30.89
C ASN A 671 3.50 43.64 -30.91
N LYS A 672 2.77 42.98 -31.81
CA LYS A 672 1.30 43.11 -31.95
C LYS A 672 0.50 42.10 -31.11
N VAL A 673 1.15 41.35 -30.23
CA VAL A 673 0.55 40.22 -29.52
C VAL A 673 0.22 40.58 -28.08
N THR A 674 -1.05 40.42 -27.70
CA THR A 674 -1.55 40.65 -26.34
C THR A 674 -1.74 39.38 -25.51
N ARG A 675 -1.78 38.20 -26.16
CA ARG A 675 -2.02 36.90 -25.50
C ARG A 675 -0.84 35.96 -25.68
N SER A 676 -0.58 35.12 -24.67
CA SER A 676 0.47 34.08 -24.77
C SER A 676 0.13 33.02 -25.83
N LEU A 677 1.16 32.40 -26.43
CA LEU A 677 0.98 31.36 -27.46
C LEU A 677 0.08 30.21 -26.97
N LYS A 678 0.28 29.74 -25.72
CA LYS A 678 -0.56 28.69 -25.12
C LYS A 678 -2.04 29.07 -25.11
N GLN A 679 -2.33 30.33 -24.80
CA GLN A 679 -3.69 30.85 -24.70
C GLN A 679 -4.32 30.98 -26.09
N THR A 680 -3.56 31.45 -27.08
CA THR A 680 -4.01 31.55 -28.47
C THR A 680 -4.33 30.17 -29.05
N LEU A 681 -3.47 29.18 -28.85
CA LEU A 681 -3.64 27.83 -29.39
C LEU A 681 -4.84 27.09 -28.78
N ILE A 682 -5.01 27.13 -27.46
CA ILE A 682 -6.13 26.44 -26.81
C ILE A 682 -7.48 27.12 -27.11
N GLN A 683 -7.49 28.44 -27.25
CA GLN A 683 -8.68 29.20 -27.66
C GLN A 683 -9.08 28.89 -29.11
N TYR A 684 -8.10 28.80 -30.01
CA TYR A 684 -8.34 28.39 -31.39
C TYR A 684 -8.92 26.98 -31.44
N LEU A 685 -8.33 26.03 -30.71
CA LEU A 685 -8.82 24.66 -30.64
C LEU A 685 -10.27 24.58 -30.13
N ALA A 686 -10.60 25.30 -29.07
CA ALA A 686 -11.96 25.33 -28.52
C ALA A 686 -12.96 25.99 -29.48
N ALA A 687 -12.55 27.02 -30.24
CA ALA A 687 -13.37 27.65 -31.26
C ALA A 687 -13.62 26.71 -32.46
N GLU A 688 -12.60 26.00 -32.90
CA GLU A 688 -12.68 25.02 -33.99
C GLU A 688 -13.57 23.83 -33.62
N LEU A 689 -13.51 23.37 -32.37
CA LEU A 689 -14.42 22.34 -31.85
C LEU A 689 -15.89 22.75 -32.00
N VAL A 690 -16.25 23.96 -31.55
CA VAL A 690 -17.61 24.49 -31.65
C VAL A 690 -18.04 24.60 -33.12
N THR A 691 -17.15 25.06 -34.00
CA THR A 691 -17.42 25.21 -35.44
C THR A 691 -17.72 23.87 -36.10
N ARG A 692 -16.91 22.84 -35.83
CA ARG A 692 -17.11 21.50 -36.41
C ARG A 692 -18.34 20.79 -35.88
N ILE A 693 -18.67 20.95 -34.59
CA ILE A 693 -19.91 20.40 -34.02
C ILE A 693 -21.14 21.04 -34.68
N ASN A 694 -21.14 22.35 -34.88
CA ASN A 694 -22.24 23.05 -35.56
C ASN A 694 -22.39 22.58 -37.03
N ALA A 695 -21.30 22.56 -37.80
CA ALA A 695 -21.32 22.13 -39.19
C ALA A 695 -21.81 20.68 -39.36
N PHE A 696 -21.47 19.80 -38.41
CA PHE A 696 -21.91 18.41 -38.41
C PHE A 696 -23.43 18.24 -38.22
N SER A 697 -24.12 19.19 -37.58
CA SER A 697 -25.58 19.11 -37.39
C SER A 697 -26.37 19.26 -38.69
N THR A 698 -25.81 19.97 -39.67
CA THR A 698 -26.44 20.29 -40.94
C THR A 698 -26.02 19.37 -42.09
N ASP A 699 -24.97 18.56 -41.89
CA ASP A 699 -24.40 17.69 -42.92
C ASP A 699 -24.91 16.24 -42.77
N THR A 700 -25.96 15.92 -43.54
CA THR A 700 -26.62 14.60 -43.50
C THR A 700 -25.74 13.47 -44.02
N GLU A 701 -24.81 13.74 -44.94
CA GLU A 701 -23.89 12.73 -45.47
C GLU A 701 -22.87 12.35 -44.38
N SER A 702 -22.33 13.36 -43.70
CA SER A 702 -21.43 13.15 -42.56
C SER A 702 -22.09 12.37 -41.41
N GLN A 703 -23.37 12.63 -41.14
CA GLN A 703 -24.12 11.92 -40.11
C GLN A 703 -24.33 10.44 -40.46
N LYS A 704 -24.74 10.12 -41.69
CA LYS A 704 -24.93 8.72 -42.13
C LYS A 704 -23.65 7.92 -41.99
N ARG A 705 -22.53 8.48 -42.43
CA ARG A 705 -21.22 7.82 -42.32
C ARG A 705 -20.74 7.73 -40.87
N ALA A 706 -20.97 8.74 -40.04
CA ALA A 706 -20.69 8.63 -38.61
C ALA A 706 -21.53 7.54 -37.92
N GLN A 707 -22.76 7.30 -38.38
CA GLN A 707 -23.62 6.22 -37.90
C GLN A 707 -23.10 4.83 -38.33
N GLU A 708 -22.66 4.67 -39.58
CA GLU A 708 -22.01 3.44 -40.07
C GLU A 708 -20.75 3.08 -39.28
N LEU A 709 -19.99 4.11 -38.86
CA LEU A 709 -18.78 3.96 -38.06
C LEU A 709 -19.05 3.81 -36.56
N GLY A 710 -20.32 3.80 -36.15
CA GLY A 710 -20.72 3.69 -34.74
C GLY A 710 -20.32 4.91 -33.90
N TRP A 711 -20.04 6.06 -34.50
CA TRP A 711 -19.74 7.29 -33.74
C TRP A 711 -21.00 7.90 -33.15
N ILE A 712 -22.12 7.81 -33.87
CA ILE A 712 -23.42 8.28 -33.40
C ILE A 712 -24.46 7.15 -33.44
N THR A 713 -25.51 7.28 -32.63
CA THR A 713 -26.69 6.39 -32.65
C THR A 713 -27.60 6.72 -33.83
N SER A 714 -28.63 5.89 -34.05
CA SER A 714 -29.72 6.18 -34.99
C SER A 714 -30.50 7.45 -34.65
N GLU A 715 -30.42 7.94 -33.42
CA GLU A 715 -31.06 9.16 -32.93
C GLU A 715 -30.12 10.39 -32.99
N GLY A 716 -28.89 10.23 -33.50
CA GLY A 716 -27.92 11.33 -33.64
C GLY A 716 -27.12 11.66 -32.38
N GLU A 717 -27.15 10.80 -31.36
CA GLU A 717 -26.41 10.99 -30.11
C GLU A 717 -25.00 10.40 -30.21
N PHE A 718 -24.00 11.01 -29.57
CA PHE A 718 -22.60 10.58 -29.66
C PHE A 718 -22.25 9.46 -28.68
N ASN A 719 -21.73 8.36 -29.22
CA ASN A 719 -21.26 7.19 -28.49
C ASN A 719 -19.98 7.45 -27.68
N PHE A 720 -19.81 6.69 -26.60
CA PHE A 720 -18.52 6.47 -25.97
C PHE A 720 -17.86 5.24 -26.59
N LEU A 721 -16.60 5.35 -27.01
CA LEU A 721 -15.93 4.32 -27.80
C LEU A 721 -14.77 3.67 -27.02
N ASP A 722 -14.82 2.34 -26.88
CA ASP A 722 -13.71 1.53 -26.39
C ASP A 722 -13.02 0.79 -27.53
N TRP A 723 -11.76 0.43 -27.30
CA TRP A 723 -11.00 -0.38 -28.25
C TRP A 723 -11.30 -1.86 -28.04
N ASP A 724 -11.79 -2.52 -29.08
CA ASP A 724 -11.89 -3.98 -29.12
C ASP A 724 -10.56 -4.58 -29.61
N PHE A 725 -9.95 -5.40 -28.76
CA PHE A 725 -8.66 -6.02 -29.05
C PHE A 725 -8.76 -7.20 -30.02
N GLU A 726 -9.92 -7.87 -30.10
CA GLU A 726 -10.14 -9.02 -30.97
C GLU A 726 -10.40 -8.53 -32.40
N ASP A 727 -11.32 -7.57 -32.55
CA ASP A 727 -11.74 -7.03 -33.84
C ASP A 727 -10.87 -5.86 -34.35
N LYS A 728 -9.96 -5.35 -33.51
CA LYS A 728 -9.09 -4.19 -33.81
C LYS A 728 -9.88 -2.99 -34.36
N LYS A 729 -11.01 -2.69 -33.74
CA LYS A 729 -11.86 -1.53 -34.09
C LYS A 729 -12.38 -0.85 -32.84
N LEU A 730 -12.88 0.37 -33.00
CA LEU A 730 -13.61 1.05 -31.94
C LEU A 730 -15.03 0.55 -31.92
N VAL A 731 -15.51 0.15 -30.73
CA VAL A 731 -16.87 -0.32 -30.52
C VAL A 731 -17.58 0.57 -29.49
N PRO A 732 -18.88 0.84 -29.67
CA PRO A 732 -19.67 1.58 -28.69
C PRO A 732 -19.72 0.88 -27.34
N ARG A 733 -19.53 1.65 -26.26
CA ARG A 733 -19.72 1.21 -24.87
C ARG A 733 -21.20 1.34 -24.50
N GLN A 734 -21.71 0.40 -23.69
CA GLN A 734 -23.04 0.49 -23.05
C GLN A 734 -23.03 1.55 -21.92
N GLU A 735 -23.00 2.83 -22.27
CA GLU A 735 -23.11 3.99 -21.37
C GLU A 735 -24.15 5.00 -21.89
N VAL A 736 -24.52 5.97 -21.05
CA VAL A 736 -25.43 7.07 -21.41
C VAL A 736 -24.79 7.92 -22.50
N MET A 737 -25.50 8.13 -23.60
CA MET A 737 -25.08 8.93 -24.76
C MET A 737 -25.04 10.43 -24.44
N LEU A 738 -24.30 11.21 -25.23
CA LEU A 738 -24.38 12.67 -25.18
C LEU A 738 -25.08 13.21 -26.43
N THR A 739 -26.11 14.02 -26.24
CA THR A 739 -26.82 14.65 -27.36
C THR A 739 -25.96 15.76 -27.99
N HIS A 740 -26.25 16.11 -29.24
CA HIS A 740 -25.58 17.21 -29.92
C HIS A 740 -25.63 18.52 -29.12
N ASP A 741 -26.82 18.88 -28.60
CA ASP A 741 -27.02 20.08 -27.79
C ASP A 741 -26.19 20.10 -26.51
N GLN A 742 -26.05 18.96 -25.84
CA GLN A 742 -25.23 18.84 -24.63
C GLN A 742 -23.76 19.08 -24.94
N ILE A 743 -23.23 18.49 -26.00
CA ILE A 743 -21.82 18.64 -26.40
C ILE A 743 -21.55 20.07 -26.88
N LEU A 744 -22.47 20.65 -27.66
CA LEU A 744 -22.34 22.03 -28.12
C LEU A 744 -22.38 23.02 -26.95
N THR A 745 -23.25 22.79 -25.97
CA THR A 745 -23.33 23.60 -24.73
C THR A 745 -22.05 23.48 -23.93
N ASP A 746 -21.58 22.26 -23.67
CA ASP A 746 -20.32 22.00 -22.97
C ASP A 746 -19.13 22.64 -23.71
N ALA A 747 -19.10 22.61 -25.05
CA ALA A 747 -18.03 23.20 -25.86
C ALA A 747 -18.02 24.73 -25.85
N LYS A 748 -19.19 25.36 -25.92
CA LYS A 748 -19.33 26.81 -25.76
C LYS A 748 -18.91 27.23 -24.35
N ARG A 749 -19.29 26.46 -23.32
CA ARG A 749 -18.90 26.73 -21.93
C ARG A 749 -17.40 26.57 -21.73
N LEU A 750 -16.81 25.50 -22.25
CA LEU A 750 -15.37 25.26 -22.17
C LEU A 750 -14.57 26.37 -22.87
N LYS A 751 -15.00 26.83 -24.06
CA LYS A 751 -14.40 27.96 -24.77
C LYS A 751 -14.42 29.24 -23.91
N ALA A 752 -15.53 29.50 -23.21
CA ALA A 752 -15.67 30.65 -22.32
C ALA A 752 -14.75 30.56 -21.09
N LEU A 753 -14.69 29.40 -20.42
CA LEU A 753 -13.83 29.17 -19.26
C LEU A 753 -12.35 29.34 -19.63
N LEU A 754 -11.94 28.73 -20.75
CA LEU A 754 -10.56 28.80 -21.24
C LEU A 754 -10.14 30.20 -21.70
N LYS A 755 -11.05 31.20 -21.73
CA LYS A 755 -10.72 32.59 -22.10
C LYS A 755 -9.91 33.27 -21.01
N ASN A 756 -10.08 32.84 -19.76
CA ASN A 756 -9.28 33.30 -18.62
C ASN A 756 -7.80 32.89 -18.82
N PRO A 757 -6.86 33.84 -18.96
CA PRO A 757 -5.45 33.53 -19.17
C PRO A 757 -4.78 32.87 -17.95
N ASP A 758 -5.29 33.11 -16.74
CA ASP A 758 -4.73 32.58 -15.48
C ASP A 758 -5.15 31.13 -15.22
N LEU A 759 -6.18 30.66 -15.94
CA LEU A 759 -6.65 29.28 -15.87
C LEU A 759 -5.68 28.32 -16.57
N VAL A 760 -5.06 28.72 -17.67
CA VAL A 760 -4.21 27.84 -18.50
C VAL A 760 -2.76 28.00 -18.10
N LEU A 761 -2.24 27.08 -17.28
CA LEU A 761 -0.82 27.09 -16.89
C LEU A 761 0.07 26.70 -18.07
N LYS A 762 -0.33 25.68 -18.83
CA LYS A 762 0.45 25.13 -19.94
C LYS A 762 -0.46 24.56 -21.01
N PHE A 763 -0.15 24.82 -22.27
CA PHE A 763 -0.64 24.06 -23.40
C PHE A 763 0.48 23.93 -24.43
N SER A 764 1.05 22.74 -24.56
CA SER A 764 2.26 22.54 -25.37
C SER A 764 2.30 21.15 -26.01
N GLY A 765 2.79 21.09 -27.25
CA GLY A 765 3.05 19.84 -27.97
C GLY A 765 4.28 19.09 -27.43
N GLY A 766 4.19 17.77 -27.42
CA GLY A 766 5.31 16.86 -27.16
C GLY A 766 6.26 16.74 -28.35
N ARG A 767 7.26 15.85 -28.27
CA ARG A 767 8.25 15.67 -29.34
C ARG A 767 7.62 15.21 -30.66
N ASN A 768 6.54 14.43 -30.58
CA ASN A 768 5.77 13.92 -31.72
C ASN A 768 4.80 14.92 -32.35
N ALA A 769 4.70 16.15 -31.80
CA ALA A 769 3.88 17.23 -32.37
C ALA A 769 4.71 18.22 -33.22
N LYS A 770 6.02 17.96 -33.38
CA LYS A 770 6.91 18.77 -34.20
C LYS A 770 6.67 18.52 -35.70
N PRO A 771 6.94 19.52 -36.58
CA PRO A 771 6.69 19.42 -38.01
C PRO A 771 7.38 18.21 -38.67
N ASP A 772 8.59 17.88 -38.23
CA ASP A 772 9.41 16.82 -38.81
C ASP A 772 9.13 15.42 -38.24
N SER A 773 8.06 15.26 -37.44
CA SER A 773 7.75 13.98 -36.82
C SER A 773 7.07 13.02 -37.80
N THR A 774 7.65 11.83 -37.97
CA THR A 774 7.04 10.72 -38.73
C THR A 774 6.01 9.93 -37.92
N SER A 775 5.65 10.39 -36.72
CA SER A 775 4.65 9.76 -35.86
C SER A 775 3.27 9.90 -36.49
N GLU A 776 2.41 8.89 -36.36
CA GLU A 776 0.99 8.91 -36.77
C GLU A 776 0.09 9.70 -35.79
N THR A 777 0.65 10.09 -34.64
CA THR A 777 -0.05 10.90 -33.65
C THR A 777 0.83 12.01 -33.07
N ALA A 778 0.20 13.13 -32.74
CA ALA A 778 0.79 14.25 -32.00
C ALA A 778 0.11 14.42 -30.65
N THR A 779 0.91 14.55 -29.59
CA THR A 779 0.39 14.71 -28.22
C THR A 779 0.60 16.14 -27.74
N PHE A 780 -0.42 16.74 -27.14
CA PHE A 780 -0.35 18.01 -26.42
C PHE A 780 -0.78 17.81 -24.97
N VAL A 781 -0.17 18.58 -24.07
CA VAL A 781 -0.48 18.54 -22.64
C VAL A 781 -1.08 19.87 -22.24
N LEU A 782 -2.27 19.83 -21.63
CA LEU A 782 -2.94 20.96 -21.00
C LEU A 782 -2.82 20.82 -19.48
N GLU A 783 -2.30 21.84 -18.79
CA GLU A 783 -2.29 21.92 -17.33
C GLU A 783 -3.11 23.14 -16.91
N LEU A 784 -4.09 22.93 -16.02
CA LEU A 784 -4.96 23.98 -15.51
C LEU A 784 -4.54 24.43 -14.11
N SER A 785 -4.80 25.71 -13.80
CA SER A 785 -4.50 26.29 -12.49
C SER A 785 -5.53 25.88 -11.46
N MET A 786 -5.10 25.12 -10.46
CA MET A 786 -5.95 24.74 -9.31
C MET A 786 -6.40 25.91 -8.44
N GLN A 787 -5.82 27.11 -8.63
CA GLN A 787 -6.20 28.32 -7.90
C GLN A 787 -7.42 29.01 -8.51
N GLN A 788 -7.75 28.70 -9.77
CA GLN A 788 -8.89 29.29 -10.46
C GLN A 788 -10.14 28.42 -10.24
N PRO A 789 -11.26 28.98 -9.76
CA PRO A 789 -12.48 28.20 -9.53
C PRO A 789 -13.02 27.56 -10.81
N GLU A 790 -12.76 28.17 -11.97
CA GLU A 790 -13.11 27.68 -13.30
C GLU A 790 -12.45 26.34 -13.66
N ALA A 791 -11.33 25.99 -13.02
CA ALA A 791 -10.59 24.75 -13.31
C ALA A 791 -11.39 23.49 -12.98
N SER A 792 -12.17 23.51 -11.89
CA SER A 792 -13.03 22.39 -11.50
C SER A 792 -14.10 22.12 -12.55
N GLU A 793 -14.71 23.19 -13.06
CA GLU A 793 -15.76 23.12 -14.09
C GLU A 793 -15.18 22.67 -15.45
N ALA A 794 -14.04 23.23 -15.86
CA ALA A 794 -13.35 22.83 -17.08
C ALA A 794 -12.93 21.34 -17.04
N MET A 795 -12.39 20.87 -15.90
CA MET A 795 -12.05 19.46 -15.72
C MET A 795 -13.28 18.55 -15.68
N ALA A 796 -14.43 19.01 -15.17
CA ALA A 796 -15.66 18.26 -15.22
C ALA A 796 -16.12 18.05 -16.67
N ILE A 797 -16.05 19.09 -17.52
CA ILE A 797 -16.36 18.99 -18.96
C ILE A 797 -15.39 18.00 -19.65
N PHE A 798 -14.08 18.14 -19.43
CA PHE A 798 -13.10 17.21 -20.01
C PHE A 798 -13.34 15.75 -19.59
N ARG A 799 -13.72 15.52 -18.33
CA ARG A 799 -14.05 14.17 -17.83
C ARG A 799 -15.28 13.58 -18.49
N LYS A 800 -16.31 14.40 -18.78
CA LYS A 800 -17.48 13.95 -19.55
C LYS A 800 -17.12 13.51 -20.97
N TRP A 801 -16.10 14.13 -21.56
CA TRP A 801 -15.72 13.88 -22.96
C TRP A 801 -14.64 12.80 -23.14
N TYR A 802 -14.11 12.23 -22.06
CA TYR A 802 -13.15 11.14 -22.18
C TYR A 802 -13.77 9.97 -22.93
N ALA A 803 -13.12 9.58 -24.03
CA ALA A 803 -13.57 8.53 -24.96
C ALA A 803 -14.89 8.81 -25.71
N ASN A 804 -15.41 10.04 -25.68
CA ASN A 804 -16.59 10.40 -26.47
C ASN A 804 -16.22 10.61 -27.95
N SER A 805 -17.06 10.10 -28.86
CA SER A 805 -16.84 10.11 -30.31
C SER A 805 -16.93 11.51 -30.94
N ALA A 806 -17.57 12.50 -30.30
CA ALA A 806 -17.67 13.86 -30.84
C ALA A 806 -16.31 14.53 -31.08
N LEU A 807 -15.31 14.16 -30.28
CA LEU A 807 -13.94 14.67 -30.42
C LEU A 807 -13.25 14.13 -31.69
N LEU A 808 -13.73 13.03 -32.28
CA LEU A 808 -13.21 12.48 -33.53
C LEU A 808 -13.49 13.40 -34.73
N LEU A 809 -14.42 14.34 -34.64
CA LEU A 809 -14.60 15.42 -35.61
C LEU A 809 -13.34 16.31 -35.75
N LEU A 810 -12.51 16.37 -34.71
CA LEU A 810 -11.18 17.01 -34.73
C LEU A 810 -10.03 16.01 -34.90
N SER A 811 -10.33 14.72 -35.09
CA SER A 811 -9.36 13.62 -34.93
C SER A 811 -8.64 13.69 -33.57
N LEU A 812 -9.36 14.13 -32.53
CA LEU A 812 -8.86 14.34 -31.18
C LEU A 812 -9.35 13.22 -30.27
N ARG A 813 -8.45 12.74 -29.40
CA ARG A 813 -8.83 12.00 -28.19
C ARG A 813 -8.28 12.69 -26.96
N LEU A 814 -9.12 12.79 -25.94
CA LEU A 814 -8.74 13.24 -24.61
C LEU A 814 -8.52 12.05 -23.68
N LYS A 815 -7.46 12.13 -22.87
CA LYS A 815 -7.19 11.18 -21.79
C LYS A 815 -6.78 11.92 -20.52
N PRO A 816 -7.10 11.36 -19.35
CA PRO A 816 -6.48 11.84 -18.11
C PRO A 816 -4.98 11.59 -18.17
N ALA A 817 -4.19 12.51 -17.62
CA ALA A 817 -2.78 12.23 -17.39
C ALA A 817 -2.63 11.05 -16.44
N ARG A 818 -1.74 10.10 -16.75
CA ARG A 818 -1.44 8.98 -15.85
C ARG A 818 -0.31 9.40 -14.90
N PRO A 819 -0.34 8.98 -13.62
CA PRO A 819 0.78 9.19 -12.73
C PRO A 819 2.01 8.43 -13.27
N GLU A 820 2.97 9.17 -13.81
CA GLU A 820 4.25 8.64 -14.26
C GLU A 820 5.41 9.38 -13.59
N ARG A 821 6.49 8.63 -13.34
CA ARG A 821 7.76 9.19 -12.86
C ARG A 821 8.48 9.89 -14.00
N SER A 822 9.08 11.06 -13.70
CA SER A 822 9.95 11.73 -14.67
C SER A 822 11.17 10.87 -15.01
N PRO A 823 11.80 11.06 -16.18
CA PRO A 823 12.99 10.29 -16.56
C PRO A 823 14.10 10.36 -15.51
N LEU A 824 14.35 11.54 -14.95
CA LEU A 824 15.33 11.73 -13.88
C LEU A 824 14.97 10.93 -12.61
N ILE A 825 13.69 10.87 -12.24
CA ILE A 825 13.25 10.08 -11.08
C ILE A 825 13.35 8.58 -11.35
N LYS A 826 13.15 8.13 -12.60
CA LYS A 826 13.39 6.74 -13.02
C LYS A 826 14.89 6.39 -12.96
N GLU A 827 15.76 7.28 -13.42
CA GLU A 827 17.22 7.12 -13.29
C GLU A 827 17.67 7.06 -11.83
N ILE A 828 17.14 7.95 -10.97
CA ILE A 828 17.42 7.92 -9.52
C ILE A 828 16.91 6.62 -8.91
N GLN A 829 15.73 6.14 -9.30
CA GLN A 829 15.15 4.87 -8.84
C GLN A 829 16.06 3.69 -9.20
N GLU A 830 16.50 3.61 -10.44
CA GLU A 830 17.43 2.58 -10.91
C GLU A 830 18.76 2.66 -10.15
N ALA A 831 19.31 3.86 -9.97
CA ALA A 831 20.55 4.09 -9.25
C ALA A 831 20.50 3.72 -7.75
N VAL A 832 19.34 3.80 -7.11
CA VAL A 832 19.17 3.44 -5.69
C VAL A 832 18.54 2.06 -5.45
N GLY A 833 18.21 1.33 -6.53
CA GLY A 833 17.61 0.00 -6.46
C GLY A 833 16.26 -0.01 -5.73
N TRP A 834 15.37 0.93 -6.08
CA TRP A 834 14.00 0.96 -5.54
C TRP A 834 12.96 0.34 -6.48
#